data_AF-F9F9K5-F1
#
_entry.id   AF-F9F9K5-F1
#
_cell.length_a   1.000
_cell.length_b   1.000
_cell.length_c   1.000
_cell.angle_alpha   90.00
_cell.angle_beta   90.00
_cell.angle_gamma   90.00
#
_symmetry.space_group_name_H-M   'P 1'
#
loop_
_entity.id
_entity.type
_entity.pdbx_description
1 polymer ?
#
loop_
_entity_poly.entity_id
_entity_poly.type
_entity_poly.pdbx_seq_one_letter_code
_entity_poly.pdbx_strand_id
1 'polypeptide(L)'
;MATIAQQHLPDSPPSNTNSDTQATGRRTDGSERGEGEGRWLLYNEEYQSLICAFHGYAVRFRNLEGHLKDRHPDLSHQVRSDLIRRHKGLLPTLLEEGPREDQLARHGSSNPAEPVEGLPIHRGFACTWPGCGYLTPSWKCLRMHFNDEHNAKAAKRKTQADLWAAVHLQTFFTGPKRAIRYFCVREVGRGEGEREEGGGSERRRRRGRGATTVTQPEDQMTIAHITKGWSLQQEEQEEMQKVMDEGILRHETTNWLKRTGWSAHFTGRNLMDIQACSKMPGRGNEGNDEVLRHMNEALDRLFFDRCIGGLKSMPLMTRLLLASPHPHDAHSRPFGPLQEKTSMDRYLGYIKRFLCYCLNVLSLEEEVLLADHGFRFTLEQRANLEKLWAHLQGEEDEEIEGDDDEAEEDEIEGGRPSSSRHNSPNSDEGLQERILQVLAGFWTQRLDGDPFASPLWHFVGVLGIDGETGQLRPAHLFTYVLAGLVFTGRALLGEWAIPTRERDGMEDLTQRFAQVRDAWLCKATYSPMGYILSLLLFGKKIARETGSRLMVSWSKQGEMMYFMGKPILMEDLRTMVAKMTADAEDLLWGQLMFKEGNDERFVIPLAGIEDDLTQTRRGQSFIHRNGLAGKEVEMLEDLTTSSRKTDLLDQTGEWKWAGIRKYLKLVKRFEEFLLLLAHITGGQPSRGEEITGLRLINGINRDRNIFIIDGEVVLVTQYHKSLAHFDSPKVIPRFLPGRIGQLFVMYMIYIRPLTDRWEADKWELYGEKMAPPSDFIWHNEAAGGVP
;
A
#
# COMPACT_ATOMS: atom_id res chain seq x y z
N MET A 1 -39.75 37.68 23.20
CA MET A 1 -39.29 38.71 22.26
C MET A 1 -38.41 38.00 21.23
N ALA A 2 -38.92 37.30 20.22
CA ALA A 2 -39.80 37.71 19.11
C ALA A 2 -39.19 38.83 18.25
N THR A 3 -38.50 38.43 17.16
CA THR A 3 -38.42 38.99 15.79
C THR A 3 -37.12 38.50 15.12
N ILE A 4 -36.98 38.12 13.86
CA ILE A 4 -37.85 37.90 12.69
C ILE A 4 -37.09 36.91 11.77
N ALA A 5 -37.83 36.03 11.11
CA ALA A 5 -37.38 35.07 10.12
C ALA A 5 -37.03 35.73 8.78
N GLN A 6 -36.07 35.16 8.03
CA GLN A 6 -36.09 35.22 6.56
C GLN A 6 -35.39 34.00 5.95
N GLN A 7 -36.17 33.25 5.18
CA GLN A 7 -35.80 32.09 4.37
C GLN A 7 -35.27 32.59 3.03
N HIS A 8 -34.16 32.05 2.54
CA HIS A 8 -33.74 32.17 1.15
C HIS A 8 -33.72 30.78 0.51
N LEU A 9 -34.67 30.54 -0.37
CA LEU A 9 -34.64 29.51 -1.41
C LEU A 9 -34.10 30.17 -2.71
N PRO A 10 -33.47 29.40 -3.62
CA PRO A 10 -32.75 29.94 -4.76
C PRO A 10 -33.67 30.22 -5.96
N ASP A 11 -33.44 31.35 -6.61
CA ASP A 11 -34.10 31.75 -7.85
C ASP A 11 -33.56 30.97 -9.07
N SER A 12 -34.49 30.47 -9.89
CA SER A 12 -34.23 29.96 -11.24
C SER A 12 -33.94 31.11 -12.21
N PRO A 13 -33.00 30.98 -13.16
CA PRO A 13 -32.74 32.02 -14.16
C PRO A 13 -33.74 31.93 -15.34
N PRO A 14 -34.03 33.07 -16.01
CA PRO A 14 -34.87 33.10 -17.19
C PRO A 14 -34.12 32.70 -18.47
N SER A 15 -34.90 32.13 -19.39
CA SER A 15 -34.60 31.84 -20.79
C SER A 15 -34.47 33.10 -21.66
N ASN A 16 -33.47 33.14 -22.56
CA ASN A 16 -33.50 33.69 -23.94
C ASN A 16 -32.07 33.62 -24.53
N THR A 17 -31.78 32.68 -25.44
CA THR A 17 -31.89 32.74 -26.91
C THR A 17 -30.88 33.66 -27.62
N ASN A 18 -29.95 32.99 -28.33
CA ASN A 18 -29.35 33.25 -29.64
C ASN A 18 -28.56 34.54 -29.90
N SER A 19 -27.28 34.40 -30.28
CA SER A 19 -26.84 34.14 -31.67
C SER A 19 -25.30 34.20 -31.74
N ASP A 20 -24.64 33.08 -32.02
CA ASP A 20 -24.07 32.71 -33.33
C ASP A 20 -22.71 33.34 -33.65
N THR A 21 -21.71 32.49 -33.79
CA THR A 21 -20.67 32.71 -34.80
C THR A 21 -20.32 31.39 -35.46
N GLN A 22 -20.53 31.39 -36.76
CA GLN A 22 -20.52 30.28 -37.70
C GLN A 22 -19.12 29.70 -37.92
N ALA A 23 -19.02 28.37 -37.95
CA ALA A 23 -17.89 27.66 -38.55
C ALA A 23 -18.25 27.31 -40.00
N THR A 24 -17.68 28.07 -40.94
CA THR A 24 -17.73 27.79 -42.38
C THR A 24 -16.74 26.69 -42.74
N GLY A 25 -17.22 25.63 -43.39
CA GLY A 25 -16.42 24.51 -43.85
C GLY A 25 -15.49 24.83 -45.03
N ARG A 26 -14.45 24.01 -45.16
CA ARG A 26 -13.74 23.82 -46.43
C ARG A 26 -14.06 22.43 -46.95
N ARG A 27 -14.73 22.42 -48.09
CA ARG A 27 -15.06 21.28 -48.94
C ARG A 27 -13.79 20.54 -49.38
N THR A 28 -13.82 19.22 -49.32
CA THR A 28 -13.24 18.38 -50.38
C THR A 28 -14.41 17.70 -51.07
N ASP A 29 -14.61 18.08 -52.32
CA ASP A 29 -15.64 17.58 -53.21
C ASP A 29 -15.23 16.23 -53.83
N GLY A 30 -16.23 15.38 -54.04
CA GLY A 30 -16.31 14.31 -55.04
C GLY A 30 -15.12 13.38 -55.26
N SER A 31 -15.13 12.22 -54.59
CA SER A 31 -15.00 10.96 -55.33
C SER A 31 -15.97 9.95 -54.74
N GLU A 32 -17.02 9.66 -55.51
CA GLU A 32 -17.81 8.45 -55.39
C GLU A 32 -16.87 7.24 -55.30
N ARG A 33 -16.81 6.60 -54.14
CA ARG A 33 -16.35 5.22 -54.01
C ARG A 33 -17.16 4.51 -52.94
N GLY A 34 -18.30 3.97 -53.39
CA GLY A 34 -18.77 2.63 -53.07
C GLY A 34 -19.12 2.34 -51.61
N GLU A 35 -20.27 1.70 -51.45
CA GLU A 35 -20.45 0.58 -50.54
C GLU A 35 -19.29 -0.42 -50.74
N GLY A 36 -18.13 -0.13 -50.16
CA GLY A 36 -16.98 -1.02 -50.15
C GLY A 36 -17.11 -1.88 -48.90
N GLU A 37 -17.27 -3.18 -49.10
CA GLU A 37 -17.17 -4.20 -48.06
C GLU A 37 -15.81 -4.11 -47.34
N GLY A 38 -15.66 -3.20 -46.39
CA GLY A 38 -14.52 -3.16 -45.49
C GLY A 38 -14.57 -4.41 -44.64
N ARG A 39 -13.66 -5.37 -44.87
CA ARG A 39 -13.50 -6.57 -44.04
C ARG A 39 -13.02 -6.15 -42.65
N TRP A 40 -13.96 -5.76 -41.78
CA TRP A 40 -13.72 -5.47 -40.35
C TRP A 40 -13.06 -6.65 -39.62
N LEU A 41 -13.37 -7.86 -40.09
CA LEU A 41 -12.83 -9.12 -39.60
C LEU A 41 -12.18 -9.87 -40.77
N LEU A 42 -10.96 -10.35 -40.54
CA LEU A 42 -10.18 -11.16 -41.46
C LEU A 42 -10.04 -12.56 -40.88
N TYR A 43 -10.55 -13.57 -41.59
CA TYR A 43 -10.30 -14.96 -41.20
C TYR A 43 -9.00 -15.44 -41.84
N ASN A 44 -8.05 -15.85 -41.01
CA ASN A 44 -6.84 -16.51 -41.46
C ASN A 44 -7.02 -18.03 -41.37
N GLU A 45 -7.03 -18.71 -42.52
CA GLU A 45 -7.24 -20.16 -42.62
C GLU A 45 -6.08 -20.98 -42.04
N GLU A 46 -4.84 -20.52 -42.24
CA GLU A 46 -3.62 -21.22 -41.80
C GLU A 46 -3.54 -21.33 -40.27
N TYR A 47 -3.86 -20.24 -39.57
CA TYR A 47 -3.84 -20.14 -38.12
C TYR A 47 -5.22 -20.27 -37.49
N GLN A 48 -6.25 -20.56 -38.30
CA GLN A 48 -7.62 -20.78 -37.86
C GLN A 48 -8.11 -19.69 -36.89
N SER A 49 -7.81 -18.43 -37.23
CA SER A 49 -7.94 -17.28 -36.34
C SER A 49 -8.67 -16.13 -37.01
N LEU A 50 -9.54 -15.47 -36.25
CA LEU A 50 -10.32 -14.31 -36.70
C LEU A 50 -9.67 -13.02 -36.19
N ILE A 51 -9.19 -12.17 -37.10
CA ILE A 51 -8.41 -10.96 -36.82
C ILE A 51 -9.29 -9.73 -37.00
N CYS A 52 -9.28 -8.82 -36.03
CA CYS A 52 -9.90 -7.51 -36.18
C CYS A 52 -8.95 -6.59 -36.94
N ALA A 53 -9.30 -6.25 -38.19
CA ALA A 53 -8.45 -5.45 -39.07
C ALA A 53 -8.20 -4.02 -38.55
N PHE A 54 -9.11 -3.49 -37.73
CA PHE A 54 -8.99 -2.15 -37.14
C PHE A 54 -8.02 -2.14 -35.95
N HIS A 55 -8.09 -3.17 -35.10
CA HIS A 55 -7.33 -3.20 -33.84
C HIS A 55 -6.02 -3.98 -33.93
N GLY A 56 -5.82 -4.75 -34.99
CA GLY A 56 -4.56 -5.44 -35.22
C GLY A 56 -4.34 -6.68 -34.35
N TYR A 57 -5.40 -7.35 -33.89
CA TYR A 57 -5.27 -8.57 -33.09
C TYR A 57 -6.43 -9.55 -33.32
N ALA A 58 -6.20 -10.81 -32.98
CA ALA A 58 -7.19 -11.86 -33.07
C ALA A 58 -8.25 -11.78 -31.96
N VAL A 59 -9.50 -11.93 -32.37
CA VAL A 59 -10.68 -11.92 -31.50
C VAL A 59 -11.24 -13.33 -31.44
N ARG A 60 -11.32 -13.88 -30.23
CA ARG A 60 -11.95 -15.19 -30.02
C ARG A 60 -13.43 -15.10 -30.36
N PHE A 61 -13.97 -16.10 -31.07
CA PHE A 61 -15.36 -16.08 -31.52
C PHE A 61 -16.37 -15.91 -30.37
N ARG A 62 -16.16 -16.59 -29.22
CA ARG A 62 -17.01 -16.44 -28.02
C ARG A 62 -17.04 -15.00 -27.48
N ASN A 63 -16.01 -14.20 -27.75
CA ASN A 63 -15.89 -12.82 -27.31
C ASN A 63 -16.14 -11.82 -28.45
N LEU A 64 -16.50 -12.29 -29.65
CA LEU A 64 -16.68 -11.44 -30.83
C LEU A 64 -17.83 -10.45 -30.66
N GLU A 65 -18.95 -10.89 -30.08
CA GLU A 65 -20.10 -10.03 -29.84
C GLU A 65 -19.79 -8.90 -28.84
N GLY A 66 -19.12 -9.24 -27.73
CA GLY A 66 -18.63 -8.25 -26.76
C GLY A 66 -17.61 -7.30 -27.38
N HIS A 67 -16.65 -7.81 -28.14
CA HIS A 67 -15.65 -6.98 -28.84
C HIS A 67 -16.29 -5.98 -29.81
N LEU A 68 -17.21 -6.43 -30.67
CA LEU A 68 -17.90 -5.56 -31.62
C LEU A 68 -18.79 -4.53 -30.90
N LYS A 69 -19.39 -4.88 -29.76
CA LYS A 69 -20.20 -3.95 -28.97
C LYS A 69 -19.37 -2.89 -28.27
N ASP A 70 -18.25 -3.28 -27.67
CA ASP A 70 -17.48 -2.41 -26.77
C ASP A 70 -16.38 -1.62 -27.48
N ARG A 71 -15.82 -2.17 -28.57
CA ARG A 71 -14.68 -1.58 -29.30
C ARG A 71 -15.05 -1.02 -30.67
N HIS A 72 -16.28 -1.26 -31.14
CA HIS A 72 -16.82 -0.70 -32.37
C HIS A 72 -18.22 -0.11 -32.15
N PRO A 73 -18.38 0.91 -31.28
CA PRO A 73 -19.69 1.50 -30.97
C PRO A 73 -20.36 2.16 -32.20
N ASP A 74 -19.55 2.59 -33.17
CA ASP A 74 -20.01 3.24 -34.40
C ASP A 74 -20.65 2.25 -35.40
N LEU A 75 -20.50 0.94 -35.18
CA LEU A 75 -21.20 -0.07 -35.98
C LEU A 75 -22.66 -0.20 -35.53
N SER A 76 -23.57 -0.02 -36.48
CA SER A 76 -24.99 -0.24 -36.24
C SER A 76 -25.25 -1.68 -35.76
N HIS A 77 -26.32 -1.86 -34.98
CA HIS A 77 -26.70 -3.19 -34.48
C HIS A 77 -26.83 -4.21 -35.63
N GLN A 78 -27.39 -3.79 -36.77
CA GLN A 78 -27.61 -4.63 -37.94
C GLN A 78 -26.29 -5.10 -38.57
N VAL A 79 -25.30 -4.20 -38.69
CA VAL A 79 -23.97 -4.55 -39.21
C VAL A 79 -23.24 -5.50 -38.26
N ARG A 80 -23.36 -5.32 -36.94
CA ARG A 80 -22.76 -6.24 -35.95
C ARG A 80 -23.37 -7.64 -36.01
N SER A 81 -24.71 -7.74 -36.07
CA SER A 81 -25.40 -9.02 -36.22
C SER A 81 -25.03 -9.74 -37.52
N ASP A 82 -24.86 -8.99 -38.62
CA ASP A 82 -24.45 -9.53 -39.92
C ASP A 82 -23.01 -10.06 -39.90
N LEU A 83 -22.07 -9.33 -39.30
CA LEU A 83 -20.68 -9.78 -39.13
C LEU A 83 -20.60 -11.07 -38.29
N ILE A 84 -21.34 -11.17 -37.20
CA ILE A 84 -21.41 -12.38 -36.37
C ILE A 84 -22.01 -13.54 -37.16
N ARG A 85 -23.11 -13.30 -37.89
CA ARG A 85 -23.79 -14.33 -38.70
C ARG A 85 -22.89 -14.89 -39.80
N ARG A 86 -22.15 -14.03 -40.52
CA ARG A 86 -21.23 -14.43 -41.61
C ARG A 86 -20.11 -15.36 -41.11
N HIS A 87 -19.58 -15.11 -39.91
CA HIS A 87 -18.45 -15.87 -39.36
C HIS A 87 -18.89 -17.04 -38.48
N LYS A 88 -20.19 -17.18 -38.19
CA LYS A 88 -20.76 -18.30 -37.42
C LYS A 88 -20.51 -19.67 -38.09
N GLY A 89 -20.43 -19.71 -39.41
CA GLY A 89 -20.10 -20.93 -40.17
C GLY A 89 -18.66 -21.41 -40.00
N LEU A 90 -17.75 -20.56 -39.50
CA LEU A 90 -16.34 -20.88 -39.26
C LEU A 90 -16.09 -21.49 -37.87
N LEU A 91 -17.13 -21.63 -37.04
CA LEU A 91 -17.05 -22.25 -35.70
C LEU A 91 -16.35 -23.62 -35.68
N PRO A 92 -16.57 -24.55 -36.63
CA PRO A 92 -15.90 -25.85 -36.62
C PRO A 92 -14.40 -25.78 -36.90
N THR A 93 -13.93 -24.71 -37.55
CA THR A 93 -12.53 -24.54 -37.97
C THR A 93 -11.77 -23.55 -37.10
N LEU A 94 -12.43 -22.76 -36.25
CA LEU A 94 -11.78 -21.81 -35.35
C LEU A 94 -11.22 -22.50 -34.11
N LEU A 95 -9.96 -22.21 -33.78
CA LEU A 95 -9.37 -22.67 -32.52
C LEU A 95 -9.97 -21.88 -31.35
N GLU A 96 -10.59 -22.57 -30.38
CA GLU A 96 -11.19 -21.93 -29.21
C GLU A 96 -10.19 -21.11 -28.38
N GLU A 97 -8.91 -21.51 -28.39
CA GLU A 97 -7.83 -20.88 -27.63
C GLU A 97 -6.93 -19.94 -28.47
N GLY A 98 -7.08 -19.92 -29.81
CA GLY A 98 -6.17 -19.27 -30.75
C GLY A 98 -5.09 -20.23 -31.32
N PRO A 99 -4.10 -19.71 -32.08
CA PRO A 99 -3.06 -20.54 -32.69
C PRO A 99 -2.27 -21.33 -31.64
N ARG A 100 -1.97 -22.60 -31.92
CA ARG A 100 -1.25 -23.46 -30.97
C ARG A 100 0.20 -23.02 -30.80
N GLU A 101 0.76 -23.28 -29.63
CA GLU A 101 2.14 -22.89 -29.29
C GLU A 101 3.17 -23.53 -30.23
N ASP A 102 3.00 -24.81 -30.51
CA ASP A 102 3.87 -25.57 -31.40
C ASP A 102 3.76 -25.11 -32.85
N GLN A 103 2.65 -24.47 -33.24
CA GLN A 103 2.48 -23.89 -34.58
C GLN A 103 3.29 -22.60 -34.72
N LEU A 104 3.26 -21.71 -33.71
CA LEU A 104 3.99 -20.44 -33.72
C LEU A 104 5.50 -20.62 -33.44
N ALA A 105 5.88 -21.55 -32.57
CA ALA A 105 7.27 -21.80 -32.19
C ALA A 105 8.14 -22.32 -33.35
N ARG A 106 7.53 -22.80 -34.44
CA ARG A 106 8.24 -23.20 -35.68
C ARG A 106 8.82 -22.02 -36.44
N HIS A 107 8.36 -20.80 -36.15
CA HIS A 107 8.71 -19.58 -36.86
C HIS A 107 9.65 -18.70 -36.04
N GLY A 108 10.91 -19.12 -35.95
CA GLY A 108 12.01 -18.39 -35.32
C GLY A 108 12.83 -17.54 -36.30
N SER A 109 13.93 -16.95 -35.82
CA SER A 109 14.85 -16.14 -36.65
C SER A 109 15.41 -16.88 -37.87
N SER A 110 15.57 -18.20 -37.77
CA SER A 110 16.05 -19.07 -38.84
C SER A 110 14.97 -19.55 -39.82
N ASN A 111 13.68 -19.34 -39.51
CA ASN A 111 12.55 -19.81 -40.31
C ASN A 111 11.34 -18.84 -40.24
N PRO A 112 11.46 -17.60 -40.72
CA PRO A 112 10.38 -16.61 -40.64
C PRO A 112 9.18 -16.99 -41.53
N ALA A 113 7.96 -16.79 -41.00
CA ALA A 113 6.70 -16.94 -41.72
C ALA A 113 6.44 -15.78 -42.70
N GLU A 114 5.46 -15.93 -43.59
CA GLU A 114 4.90 -14.78 -44.29
C GLU A 114 4.08 -13.90 -43.32
N PRO A 115 4.13 -12.56 -43.44
CA PRO A 115 3.34 -11.68 -42.60
C PRO A 115 1.84 -11.96 -42.73
N VAL A 116 1.19 -12.19 -41.59
CA VAL A 116 -0.25 -12.39 -41.49
C VAL A 116 -0.95 -11.05 -41.68
N GLU A 117 -1.84 -11.00 -42.65
CA GLU A 117 -2.63 -9.81 -42.97
C GLU A 117 -3.48 -9.37 -41.78
N GLY A 118 -3.49 -8.05 -41.50
CA GLY A 118 -4.26 -7.46 -40.42
C GLY A 118 -3.60 -7.52 -39.03
N LEU A 119 -2.38 -8.07 -38.89
CA LEU A 119 -1.59 -7.98 -37.66
C LEU A 119 -0.43 -6.98 -37.78
N PRO A 120 -0.11 -6.19 -36.75
CA PRO A 120 1.00 -5.25 -36.76
C PRO A 120 2.34 -5.99 -36.72
N ILE A 121 3.29 -5.52 -37.55
CA ILE A 121 4.67 -6.00 -37.53
C ILE A 121 5.47 -5.15 -36.54
N HIS A 122 6.04 -5.81 -35.53
CA HIS A 122 6.89 -5.20 -34.53
C HIS A 122 8.36 -5.47 -34.86
N ARG A 123 9.24 -4.49 -34.64
CA ARG A 123 10.68 -4.75 -34.57
C ARG A 123 11.00 -5.37 -33.22
N GLY A 124 11.75 -6.45 -33.23
CA GLY A 124 12.11 -7.15 -32.00
C GLY A 124 13.41 -7.93 -32.12
N PHE A 125 13.61 -8.78 -31.14
CA PHE A 125 14.86 -9.46 -30.90
C PHE A 125 14.61 -10.95 -30.74
N ALA A 126 15.44 -11.75 -31.42
CA ALA A 126 15.51 -13.19 -31.25
C ALA A 126 16.79 -13.56 -30.50
N CYS A 127 16.69 -14.44 -29.50
CA CYS A 127 17.86 -15.05 -28.89
C CYS A 127 18.54 -15.97 -29.92
N THR A 128 19.87 -15.85 -30.10
CA THR A 128 20.64 -16.71 -31.02
C THR A 128 21.39 -17.82 -30.29
N TRP A 129 21.14 -18.00 -28.99
CA TRP A 129 21.73 -19.09 -28.21
C TRP A 129 21.33 -20.45 -28.80
N PRO A 130 22.26 -21.41 -29.00
CA PRO A 130 21.92 -22.69 -29.62
C PRO A 130 20.78 -23.41 -28.91
N GLY A 131 19.71 -23.71 -29.64
CA GLY A 131 18.51 -24.37 -29.10
C GLY A 131 17.50 -23.44 -28.40
N CYS A 132 17.77 -22.14 -28.31
CA CYS A 132 16.85 -21.16 -27.73
C CYS A 132 15.96 -20.51 -28.80
N GLY A 133 14.64 -20.60 -28.62
CA GLY A 133 13.63 -20.02 -29.51
C GLY A 133 13.01 -18.72 -28.99
N TYR A 134 13.64 -18.02 -28.04
CA TYR A 134 13.04 -16.88 -27.37
C TYR A 134 12.95 -15.64 -28.28
N LEU A 135 11.75 -15.04 -28.35
CA LEU A 135 11.43 -13.86 -29.17
C LEU A 135 10.77 -12.78 -28.30
N THR A 136 11.19 -11.52 -28.46
CA THR A 136 10.57 -10.40 -27.75
C THR A 136 10.77 -9.07 -28.47
N PRO A 137 9.79 -8.14 -28.45
CA PRO A 137 10.00 -6.77 -28.91
C PRO A 137 10.73 -5.90 -27.88
N SER A 138 10.95 -6.38 -26.65
CA SER A 138 11.53 -5.60 -25.55
C SER A 138 12.96 -6.00 -25.24
N TRP A 139 13.88 -5.04 -25.37
CA TRP A 139 15.28 -5.22 -25.00
C TRP A 139 15.46 -5.62 -23.52
N LYS A 140 14.66 -5.04 -22.62
CA LYS A 140 14.68 -5.38 -21.19
C LYS A 140 14.30 -6.84 -20.96
N CYS A 141 13.31 -7.36 -21.68
CA CYS A 141 12.90 -8.76 -21.60
C CYS A 141 13.97 -9.72 -22.14
N LEU A 142 14.62 -9.37 -23.26
CA LEU A 142 15.74 -10.14 -23.78
C LEU A 142 16.92 -10.19 -22.79
N ARG A 143 17.25 -9.05 -22.17
CA ARG A 143 18.34 -8.98 -21.18
C ARG A 143 18.05 -9.81 -19.93
N MET A 144 16.82 -9.82 -19.44
CA MET A 144 16.41 -10.68 -18.33
C MET A 144 16.51 -12.15 -18.73
N HIS A 145 16.01 -12.51 -19.92
CA HIS A 145 16.10 -13.88 -20.45
C HIS A 145 17.56 -14.40 -20.53
N PHE A 146 18.53 -13.59 -20.98
CA PHE A 146 19.94 -13.99 -20.97
C PHE A 146 20.49 -14.28 -19.56
N ASN A 147 20.05 -13.53 -18.56
CA ASN A 147 20.49 -13.72 -17.19
C ASN A 147 19.84 -14.95 -16.56
N ASP A 148 18.56 -15.18 -16.84
CA ASP A 148 17.75 -16.20 -16.18
C ASP A 148 17.95 -17.60 -16.81
N GLU A 149 17.99 -17.70 -18.14
CA GLU A 149 18.02 -18.98 -18.87
C GLU A 149 19.43 -19.36 -19.37
N HIS A 150 20.32 -18.37 -19.51
CA HIS A 150 21.67 -18.58 -20.05
C HIS A 150 22.79 -18.19 -19.07
N ASN A 151 22.43 -17.72 -17.86
CA ASN A 151 23.32 -17.35 -16.76
C ASN A 151 24.54 -16.48 -17.18
N ALA A 152 24.34 -15.62 -18.19
CA ALA A 152 25.40 -14.86 -18.84
C ALA A 152 25.75 -13.58 -18.07
N LYS A 153 26.15 -13.67 -16.80
CA LYS A 153 26.53 -12.52 -15.96
C LYS A 153 27.92 -11.92 -16.25
N ALA A 154 28.70 -12.47 -17.20
CA ALA A 154 30.11 -12.09 -17.38
C ALA A 154 30.65 -12.18 -18.82
N ALA A 155 29.95 -11.66 -19.84
CA ALA A 155 30.55 -11.48 -21.18
C ALA A 155 31.09 -10.05 -21.34
N LYS A 156 32.29 -9.80 -20.81
CA LYS A 156 33.11 -8.64 -21.18
C LYS A 156 33.44 -8.73 -22.70
N ARG A 157 33.10 -7.67 -23.45
CA ARG A 157 33.66 -7.28 -24.75
C ARG A 157 34.11 -8.44 -25.67
N LYS A 158 33.14 -9.09 -26.32
CA LYS A 158 33.21 -9.56 -27.71
C LYS A 158 31.78 -9.52 -28.26
N THR A 159 31.55 -8.59 -29.20
CA THR A 159 30.36 -8.41 -30.05
C THR A 159 29.03 -8.87 -29.47
N GLN A 160 28.34 -7.96 -28.77
CA GLN A 160 26.93 -8.08 -28.38
C GLN A 160 25.98 -8.40 -29.56
N ALA A 161 26.46 -8.28 -30.80
CA ALA A 161 25.79 -8.66 -32.04
C ALA A 161 25.64 -10.19 -32.25
N ASP A 162 26.37 -11.03 -31.52
CA ASP A 162 26.33 -12.50 -31.75
C ASP A 162 25.32 -13.25 -30.87
N LEU A 163 24.75 -12.58 -29.86
CA LEU A 163 23.85 -13.19 -28.86
C LEU A 163 22.35 -12.99 -29.14
N TRP A 164 22.03 -12.13 -30.11
CA TRP A 164 20.67 -11.92 -30.59
C TRP A 164 20.66 -11.46 -32.04
N ALA A 165 19.52 -11.64 -32.70
CA ALA A 165 19.27 -11.13 -34.05
C ALA A 165 18.09 -10.15 -34.03
N ALA A 166 18.20 -9.05 -34.78
CA ALA A 166 17.06 -8.20 -35.06
C ALA A 166 16.10 -8.97 -35.98
N VAL A 167 14.83 -9.01 -35.61
CA VAL A 167 13.79 -9.74 -36.34
C VAL A 167 12.50 -8.92 -36.41
N HIS A 168 11.69 -9.20 -37.41
CA HIS A 168 10.32 -8.70 -37.50
C HIS A 168 9.38 -9.72 -36.87
N LEU A 169 8.53 -9.27 -35.95
CA LEU A 169 7.66 -10.12 -35.13
C LEU A 169 6.19 -9.76 -35.35
N GLN A 170 5.33 -10.76 -35.37
CA GLN A 170 3.88 -10.57 -35.22
C GLN A 170 3.37 -11.35 -34.01
N THR A 171 2.19 -10.98 -33.51
CA THR A 171 1.48 -11.72 -32.48
C THR A 171 -0.02 -11.63 -32.70
N PHE A 172 -0.75 -12.70 -32.39
CA PHE A 172 -2.20 -12.74 -32.53
C PHE A 172 -2.94 -12.11 -31.34
N PHE A 173 -2.31 -11.95 -30.16
CA PHE A 173 -3.01 -11.49 -28.96
C PHE A 173 -2.23 -10.42 -28.18
N THR A 174 -2.96 -9.47 -27.60
CA THR A 174 -2.44 -8.32 -26.84
C THR A 174 -2.78 -8.39 -25.33
N GLY A 175 -3.17 -9.58 -24.83
CA GLY A 175 -3.66 -9.83 -23.45
C GLY A 175 -2.57 -9.94 -22.37
N PRO A 176 -2.87 -10.46 -21.15
CA PRO A 176 -1.93 -10.51 -20.03
C PRO A 176 -0.60 -11.18 -20.42
N LYS A 177 0.54 -10.63 -19.96
CA LYS A 177 1.92 -10.94 -20.40
C LYS A 177 2.30 -12.43 -20.56
N ARG A 178 1.59 -13.35 -19.91
CA ARG A 178 1.83 -14.81 -19.99
C ARG A 178 1.18 -15.50 -21.21
N ALA A 179 0.34 -14.79 -21.95
CA ALA A 179 -0.40 -15.32 -23.11
C ALA A 179 0.01 -14.70 -24.46
N ILE A 180 0.98 -13.77 -24.47
CA ILE A 180 1.49 -13.15 -25.70
C ILE A 180 2.60 -14.03 -26.27
N ARG A 181 2.41 -14.54 -27.48
CA ARG A 181 3.39 -15.34 -28.21
C ARG A 181 3.77 -14.63 -29.49
N TYR A 182 5.07 -14.38 -29.66
CA TYR A 182 5.63 -13.76 -30.86
C TYR A 182 6.15 -14.84 -31.81
N PHE A 183 6.11 -14.55 -33.10
CA PHE A 183 6.72 -15.37 -34.16
C PHE A 183 7.38 -14.46 -35.19
N CYS A 184 8.47 -14.94 -35.81
CA CYS A 184 9.22 -14.19 -36.80
C CYS A 184 8.50 -14.19 -38.16
N VAL A 185 8.50 -13.03 -38.81
CA VAL A 185 7.95 -12.85 -40.17
C VAL A 185 8.98 -12.25 -41.12
N ARG A 186 8.81 -12.51 -42.42
CA ARG A 186 9.70 -12.01 -43.47
C ARG A 186 9.56 -10.50 -43.63
N GLU A 187 10.66 -9.88 -44.02
CA GLU A 187 10.67 -8.48 -44.42
C GLU A 187 10.01 -8.37 -45.80
N VAL A 188 8.93 -7.57 -45.90
CA VAL A 188 8.20 -7.39 -47.16
C VAL A 188 9.02 -6.49 -48.09
N GLY A 189 9.88 -7.11 -48.90
CA GLY A 189 10.48 -6.47 -50.06
C GLY A 189 9.46 -6.30 -51.18
N ARG A 190 9.39 -5.11 -51.78
CA ARG A 190 8.65 -4.89 -53.05
C ARG A 190 9.19 -5.86 -54.10
N GLY A 191 8.32 -6.71 -54.66
CA GLY A 191 8.69 -7.78 -55.57
C GLY A 191 8.89 -7.38 -57.04
N GLU A 192 9.27 -8.43 -57.78
CA GLU A 192 9.31 -8.64 -59.24
C GLU A 192 10.60 -8.19 -59.98
N GLY A 193 11.20 -9.02 -60.85
CA GLY A 193 10.65 -10.15 -61.59
C GLY A 193 11.65 -11.24 -62.01
N GLU A 194 11.08 -12.44 -62.05
CA GLU A 194 11.19 -13.52 -63.06
C GLU A 194 12.58 -14.13 -63.37
N ARG A 195 12.78 -15.40 -62.98
CA ARG A 195 12.87 -16.63 -63.81
C ARG A 195 14.12 -16.63 -64.72
N GLU A 196 15.01 -17.62 -64.69
CA GLU A 196 14.79 -19.00 -65.12
C GLU A 196 15.91 -19.94 -64.63
N GLU A 197 15.49 -21.20 -64.44
CA GLU A 197 16.16 -22.48 -64.72
C GLU A 197 17.70 -22.61 -64.73
N GLY A 198 18.19 -23.64 -64.03
CA GLY A 198 19.50 -24.22 -64.31
C GLY A 198 19.99 -25.10 -63.17
N GLY A 199 20.01 -26.41 -63.39
CA GLY A 199 20.29 -27.40 -62.35
C GLY A 199 21.76 -27.50 -61.92
N GLY A 200 21.96 -28.25 -60.84
CA GLY A 200 23.05 -29.22 -60.79
C GLY A 200 24.37 -28.78 -60.16
N SER A 201 24.60 -29.40 -58.99
CA SER A 201 25.89 -29.97 -58.56
C SER A 201 26.97 -29.10 -57.89
N GLU A 202 27.29 -29.60 -56.68
CA GLU A 202 28.64 -29.77 -56.13
C GLU A 202 29.44 -28.60 -55.54
N ARG A 203 29.43 -28.60 -54.20
CA ARG A 203 30.63 -28.76 -53.34
C ARG A 203 31.94 -28.14 -53.87
N ARG A 204 32.37 -27.01 -53.29
CA ARG A 204 33.61 -26.93 -52.45
C ARG A 204 33.90 -25.53 -51.88
N ARG A 205 34.06 -25.52 -50.56
CA ARG A 205 35.13 -24.91 -49.74
C ARG A 205 35.79 -23.57 -50.19
N ARG A 206 35.62 -22.59 -49.29
CA ARG A 206 36.66 -21.71 -48.69
C ARG A 206 37.60 -20.93 -49.64
N ARG A 207 37.47 -19.60 -49.64
CA ARG A 207 38.30 -18.61 -48.91
C ARG A 207 38.01 -17.20 -49.45
N GLY A 208 38.01 -16.22 -48.55
CA GLY A 208 37.65 -14.85 -48.87
C GLY A 208 38.68 -14.09 -49.70
N ARG A 209 38.20 -13.01 -50.33
CA ARG A 209 38.92 -11.77 -50.57
C ARG A 209 37.88 -10.67 -50.82
N GLY A 210 38.12 -9.50 -50.24
CA GLY A 210 37.18 -8.39 -50.21
C GLY A 210 36.85 -7.82 -51.58
N ALA A 211 35.71 -7.15 -51.64
CA ALA A 211 35.37 -6.19 -52.67
C ALA A 211 34.65 -5.03 -51.99
N THR A 212 35.35 -3.91 -51.92
CA THR A 212 34.85 -2.58 -51.56
C THR A 212 33.82 -2.17 -52.61
N THR A 213 32.57 -1.94 -52.22
CA THR A 213 31.59 -1.27 -53.09
C THR A 213 31.50 0.20 -52.70
N VAL A 214 32.00 1.02 -53.61
CA VAL A 214 31.90 2.48 -53.62
C VAL A 214 30.42 2.85 -53.61
N THR A 215 29.97 3.54 -52.56
CA THR A 215 28.66 4.19 -52.49
C THR A 215 28.71 5.44 -53.36
N GLN A 216 27.72 5.64 -54.24
CA GLN A 216 27.69 6.82 -55.11
C GLN A 216 27.52 8.10 -54.25
N PRO A 217 28.19 9.22 -54.59
CA PRO A 217 28.24 10.41 -53.74
C PRO A 217 26.87 11.06 -53.50
N GLU A 218 25.97 10.93 -54.48
CA GLU A 218 24.61 11.47 -54.45
C GLU A 218 23.70 10.71 -53.47
N ASP A 219 23.86 9.41 -53.32
CA ASP A 219 23.12 8.61 -52.33
C ASP A 219 23.58 8.91 -50.91
N GLN A 220 24.88 9.14 -50.69
CA GLN A 220 25.42 9.52 -49.38
C GLN A 220 24.97 10.92 -48.94
N MET A 221 24.92 11.90 -49.85
CA MET A 221 24.35 13.23 -49.56
C MET A 221 22.84 13.16 -49.30
N THR A 222 22.11 12.31 -50.03
CA THR A 222 20.66 12.15 -49.85
C THR A 222 20.35 11.47 -48.52
N ILE A 223 21.09 10.41 -48.16
CA ILE A 223 20.99 9.75 -46.85
C ILE A 223 21.38 10.72 -45.74
N ALA A 224 22.47 11.48 -45.87
CA ALA A 224 22.87 12.48 -44.88
C ALA A 224 21.79 13.56 -44.69
N HIS A 225 21.16 14.01 -45.77
CA HIS A 225 20.09 15.02 -45.75
C HIS A 225 18.81 14.48 -45.09
N ILE A 226 18.41 13.25 -45.42
CA ILE A 226 17.25 12.58 -44.82
C ILE A 226 17.49 12.28 -43.34
N THR A 227 18.67 11.76 -42.98
CA THR A 227 19.00 11.42 -41.58
C THR A 227 19.08 12.68 -40.73
N LYS A 228 19.62 13.78 -41.28
CA LYS A 228 19.61 15.10 -40.61
C LYS A 228 18.19 15.63 -40.44
N GLY A 229 17.31 15.43 -41.44
CA GLY A 229 15.89 15.76 -41.35
C GLY A 229 15.14 14.93 -40.30
N TRP A 230 15.49 13.65 -40.13
CA TRP A 230 14.94 12.79 -39.09
C TRP A 230 15.42 13.17 -37.70
N SER A 231 16.70 13.52 -37.53
CA SER A 231 17.20 14.04 -36.26
C SER A 231 16.52 15.36 -35.88
N LEU A 232 16.33 16.28 -36.84
CA LEU A 232 15.58 17.52 -36.62
C LEU A 232 14.11 17.25 -36.28
N GLN A 233 13.44 16.33 -36.97
CA GLN A 233 12.05 15.96 -36.64
C GLN A 233 11.92 15.28 -35.29
N GLN A 234 12.91 14.50 -34.88
CA GLN A 234 12.93 13.89 -33.56
C GLN A 234 13.17 14.94 -32.47
N GLU A 235 14.09 15.89 -32.70
CA GLU A 235 14.29 17.05 -31.82
C GLU A 235 13.02 17.92 -31.72
N GLU A 236 12.34 18.19 -32.85
CA GLU A 236 11.06 18.91 -32.89
C GLU A 236 9.94 18.14 -32.18
N GLN A 237 9.86 16.81 -32.31
CA GLN A 237 8.90 15.99 -31.57
C GLN A 237 9.20 15.95 -30.07
N GLU A 238 10.48 15.87 -29.68
CA GLU A 238 10.90 15.93 -28.28
C GLU A 238 10.63 17.32 -27.68
N GLU A 239 10.83 18.40 -28.43
CA GLU A 239 10.43 19.76 -28.04
C GLU A 239 8.91 19.90 -27.94
N MET A 240 8.15 19.39 -28.92
CA MET A 240 6.69 19.46 -28.91
C MET A 240 6.09 18.63 -27.76
N GLN A 241 6.70 17.48 -27.44
CA GLN A 241 6.36 16.67 -26.28
C GLN A 241 6.70 17.39 -24.98
N LYS A 242 7.87 18.05 -24.88
CA LYS A 242 8.21 18.91 -23.73
C LYS A 242 7.22 20.06 -23.55
N VAL A 243 6.81 20.73 -24.63
CA VAL A 243 5.82 21.81 -24.61
C VAL A 243 4.44 21.29 -24.19
N MET A 244 4.04 20.10 -24.66
CA MET A 244 2.81 19.43 -24.21
C MET A 244 2.88 19.01 -22.74
N ASP A 245 3.99 18.44 -22.29
CA ASP A 245 4.21 18.04 -20.90
C ASP A 245 4.22 19.26 -19.98
N GLU A 246 4.85 20.37 -20.37
CA GLU A 246 4.79 21.66 -19.68
C GLU A 246 3.37 22.23 -19.64
N GLY A 247 2.61 22.10 -20.72
CA GLY A 247 1.19 22.47 -20.79
C GLY A 247 0.32 21.64 -19.84
N ILE A 248 0.53 20.32 -19.79
CA ILE A 248 -0.17 19.39 -18.88
C ILE A 248 0.21 19.66 -17.42
N LEU A 249 1.50 19.87 -17.13
CA LEU A 249 1.98 20.25 -15.79
C LEU A 249 1.30 21.52 -15.27
N ARG A 250 1.08 22.54 -16.11
CA ARG A 250 0.37 23.78 -15.72
C ARG A 250 -1.08 23.52 -15.29
N HIS A 251 -1.75 22.52 -15.86
CA HIS A 251 -3.12 22.15 -15.51
C HIS A 251 -3.23 21.08 -14.40
N GLU A 252 -2.17 20.30 -14.14
CA GLU A 252 -2.12 19.28 -13.07
C GLU A 252 -1.46 19.76 -11.76
N THR A 253 -0.87 20.96 -11.73
CA THR A 253 -0.22 21.50 -10.52
C THR A 253 -1.25 21.82 -9.43
N THR A 254 -1.53 20.84 -8.55
CA THR A 254 -2.38 21.01 -7.38
C THR A 254 -1.81 22.04 -6.39
N ASN A 255 -2.67 22.67 -5.58
CA ASN A 255 -2.21 23.53 -4.47
C ASN A 255 -1.30 22.79 -3.48
N TRP A 256 -1.42 21.47 -3.37
CA TRP A 256 -0.48 20.61 -2.66
C TRP A 256 0.92 20.69 -3.27
N LEU A 257 1.06 20.41 -4.56
CA LEU A 257 2.35 20.46 -5.25
C LEU A 257 2.96 21.87 -5.30
N LYS A 258 2.12 22.92 -5.40
CA LYS A 258 2.57 24.31 -5.24
C LYS A 258 3.13 24.58 -3.84
N ARG A 259 2.43 24.12 -2.80
CA ARG A 259 2.84 24.34 -1.41
C ARG A 259 4.07 23.52 -1.02
N THR A 260 4.24 22.32 -1.57
CA THR A 260 5.43 21.50 -1.29
C THR A 260 6.65 21.98 -2.06
N GLY A 261 6.47 22.64 -3.22
CA GLY A 261 7.56 23.06 -4.10
C GLY A 261 8.26 21.91 -4.83
N TRP A 262 7.82 20.66 -4.64
CA TRP A 262 8.51 19.47 -5.14
C TRP A 262 8.63 19.45 -6.67
N SER A 263 7.58 19.86 -7.39
CA SER A 263 7.61 19.89 -8.85
C SER A 263 8.74 20.78 -9.37
N ALA A 264 8.90 21.98 -8.78
CA ALA A 264 9.98 22.90 -9.14
C ALA A 264 11.35 22.36 -8.66
N HIS A 265 11.43 21.90 -7.42
CA HIS A 265 12.67 21.40 -6.81
C HIS A 265 13.29 20.23 -7.58
N PHE A 266 12.46 19.29 -8.05
CA PHE A 266 12.95 18.12 -8.78
C PHE A 266 12.91 18.26 -10.31
N THR A 267 12.63 19.46 -10.84
CA THR A 267 12.61 19.68 -12.28
C THR A 267 13.98 19.32 -12.89
N GLY A 268 13.96 18.51 -13.94
CA GLY A 268 15.17 18.07 -14.65
C GLY A 268 16.00 16.98 -13.95
N ARG A 269 15.56 16.48 -12.79
CA ARG A 269 16.27 15.45 -12.01
C ARG A 269 15.63 14.07 -12.14
N ASN A 270 16.43 13.02 -12.01
CA ASN A 270 15.92 11.65 -12.05
C ASN A 270 15.35 11.23 -10.70
N LEU A 271 14.02 11.29 -10.57
CA LEU A 271 13.30 10.91 -9.35
C LEU A 271 13.57 9.46 -8.92
N MET A 272 13.80 8.55 -9.86
CA MET A 272 14.02 7.13 -9.56
C MET A 272 15.42 6.90 -8.99
N ASP A 273 16.42 7.62 -9.47
CA ASP A 273 17.79 7.54 -8.95
C ASP A 273 17.86 8.17 -7.55
N ILE A 274 17.27 9.35 -7.36
CA ILE A 274 17.14 10.00 -6.04
C ILE A 274 16.42 9.06 -5.05
N GLN A 275 15.31 8.45 -5.47
CA GLN A 275 14.57 7.52 -4.62
C GLN A 275 15.41 6.28 -4.28
N ALA A 276 16.21 5.77 -5.23
CA ALA A 276 17.04 4.59 -5.02
C ALA A 276 18.09 4.81 -3.92
N CYS A 277 18.66 6.01 -3.80
CA CYS A 277 19.59 6.36 -2.72
C CYS A 277 18.94 6.32 -1.33
N SER A 278 17.60 6.38 -1.24
CA SER A 278 16.86 6.36 0.05
C SER A 278 16.41 4.97 0.50
N LYS A 279 16.82 3.92 -0.22
CA LYS A 279 16.44 2.54 0.10
C LYS A 279 17.15 2.05 1.35
N MET A 280 16.43 1.26 2.14
CA MET A 280 17.00 0.58 3.30
C MET A 280 17.95 -0.55 2.84
N PRO A 281 18.99 -0.88 3.62
CA PRO A 281 19.92 -1.95 3.29
C PRO A 281 19.22 -3.31 3.15
N GLY A 282 19.66 -4.11 2.17
CA GLY A 282 19.08 -5.41 1.86
C GLY A 282 19.57 -6.52 2.80
N ARG A 283 18.81 -7.62 2.92
CA ARG A 283 19.27 -8.84 3.61
C ARG A 283 20.13 -9.67 2.65
N GLY A 284 21.43 -9.40 2.57
CA GLY A 284 22.38 -10.30 1.89
C GLY A 284 23.44 -9.67 0.97
N ASN A 285 23.59 -8.35 0.92
CA ASN A 285 24.70 -7.70 0.21
C ASN A 285 25.86 -7.46 1.18
N GLU A 286 27.07 -7.89 0.83
CA GLU A 286 28.29 -7.58 1.59
C GLU A 286 28.84 -6.20 1.21
N GLY A 287 29.26 -5.39 2.19
CA GLY A 287 29.79 -4.02 2.01
C GLY A 287 29.01 -2.95 2.79
N ASN A 288 28.71 -1.81 2.16
CA ASN A 288 28.03 -0.65 2.77
C ASN A 288 26.68 -0.99 3.43
N ASP A 289 25.96 -2.01 2.93
CA ASP A 289 24.67 -2.43 3.51
C ASP A 289 24.80 -2.91 4.97
N GLU A 290 25.95 -3.51 5.33
CA GLU A 290 26.22 -3.97 6.69
C GLU A 290 26.46 -2.79 7.65
N VAL A 291 27.23 -1.79 7.19
CA VAL A 291 27.49 -0.53 7.91
C VAL A 291 26.17 0.20 8.19
N LEU A 292 25.31 0.31 7.17
CA LEU A 292 23.98 0.93 7.30
C LEU A 292 23.06 0.12 8.22
N ARG A 293 23.15 -1.21 8.24
CA ARG A 293 22.39 -2.05 9.16
C ARG A 293 22.83 -1.83 10.61
N HIS A 294 24.14 -1.75 10.85
CA HIS A 294 24.68 -1.44 12.17
C HIS A 294 24.21 -0.07 12.69
N MET A 295 24.26 0.96 11.84
CA MET A 295 23.69 2.28 12.15
C MET A 295 22.20 2.20 12.50
N ASN A 296 21.41 1.44 11.72
CA ASN A 296 19.98 1.30 11.94
C ASN A 296 19.65 0.60 13.27
N GLU A 297 20.48 -0.35 13.71
CA GLU A 297 20.35 -1.04 15.00
C GLU A 297 20.72 -0.11 16.17
N ALA A 298 21.79 0.68 16.03
CA ALA A 298 22.15 1.68 17.02
C ALA A 298 21.05 2.76 17.16
N LEU A 299 20.45 3.18 16.05
CA LEU A 299 19.31 4.10 16.05
C LEU A 299 18.05 3.47 16.68
N ASP A 300 17.81 2.17 16.52
CA ASP A 300 16.72 1.49 17.25
C ASP A 300 16.90 1.58 18.76
N ARG A 301 18.10 1.27 19.26
CA ARG A 301 18.43 1.36 20.69
C ARG A 301 18.29 2.80 21.20
N LEU A 302 18.88 3.77 20.49
CA LEU A 302 18.75 5.19 20.82
C LEU A 302 17.27 5.60 20.90
N PHE A 303 16.46 5.21 19.93
CA PHE A 303 15.07 5.64 19.88
C PHE A 303 14.20 4.97 20.94
N PHE A 304 14.21 3.64 21.02
CA PHE A 304 13.32 2.91 21.91
C PHE A 304 13.76 2.97 23.37
N ASP A 305 15.05 2.82 23.64
CA ASP A 305 15.56 2.71 25.01
C ASP A 305 15.76 4.10 25.63
N ARG A 306 16.37 5.03 24.89
CA ARG A 306 16.62 6.41 25.39
C ARG A 306 15.46 7.34 25.12
N CYS A 307 15.08 7.56 23.86
CA CYS A 307 14.07 8.60 23.54
C CYS A 307 12.68 8.25 24.09
N ILE A 308 12.19 7.02 23.85
CA ILE A 308 10.86 6.58 24.31
C ILE A 308 10.92 6.08 25.76
N GLY A 309 11.91 5.24 26.11
CA GLY A 309 12.09 4.77 27.48
C GLY A 309 12.33 5.90 28.48
N GLY A 310 13.08 6.92 28.08
CA GLY A 310 13.37 8.12 28.85
C GLY A 310 12.18 9.02 29.16
N LEU A 311 11.04 8.89 28.45
CA LEU A 311 9.83 9.65 28.76
C LEU A 311 9.25 9.34 30.15
N LYS A 312 9.65 8.22 30.76
CA LYS A 312 9.19 7.84 32.11
C LYS A 312 9.74 8.78 33.19
N SER A 313 10.97 9.24 33.06
CA SER A 313 11.60 10.20 34.00
C SER A 313 11.46 11.66 33.54
N MET A 314 10.87 11.91 32.38
CA MET A 314 10.62 13.29 31.91
C MET A 314 9.44 13.92 32.66
N PRO A 315 9.57 15.17 33.18
CA PRO A 315 8.48 15.85 33.88
C PRO A 315 7.19 15.95 33.05
N LEU A 316 6.03 15.84 33.72
CA LEU A 316 4.72 15.85 33.05
C LEU A 316 4.53 17.09 32.17
N MET A 317 4.84 18.29 32.70
CA MET A 317 4.67 19.53 31.96
C MET A 317 5.54 19.57 30.70
N THR A 318 6.79 19.10 30.79
CA THR A 318 7.68 18.97 29.64
C THR A 318 7.11 18.05 28.57
N ARG A 319 6.49 16.92 28.96
CA ARG A 319 5.82 16.02 28.00
C ARG A 319 4.60 16.66 27.35
N LEU A 320 3.82 17.47 28.06
CA LEU A 320 2.68 18.21 27.50
C LEU A 320 3.15 19.27 26.50
N LEU A 321 4.23 19.98 26.83
CA LEU A 321 4.85 20.99 25.96
C LEU A 321 5.51 20.35 24.73
N LEU A 322 6.15 19.20 24.88
CA LEU A 322 6.75 18.41 23.79
C LEU A 322 5.69 17.92 22.79
N ALA A 323 4.50 17.56 23.27
CA ALA A 323 3.38 17.19 22.41
C ALA A 323 2.76 18.39 21.67
N SER A 324 2.96 19.61 22.16
CA SER A 324 2.33 20.81 21.59
C SER A 324 3.03 21.29 20.32
N PRO A 325 2.28 21.56 19.24
CA PRO A 325 2.81 22.23 18.06
C PRO A 325 2.82 23.76 18.19
N HIS A 326 2.47 24.32 19.35
CA HIS A 326 2.24 25.76 19.53
C HIS A 326 3.16 26.31 20.63
N PRO A 327 3.86 27.43 20.40
CA PRO A 327 4.91 27.94 21.30
C PRO A 327 4.40 28.43 22.66
N HIS A 328 3.14 28.87 22.76
CA HIS A 328 2.59 29.38 24.03
C HIS A 328 1.49 28.49 24.61
N ASP A 329 1.40 27.24 24.16
CA ASP A 329 0.34 26.33 24.57
C ASP A 329 0.90 24.93 24.88
N ALA A 330 0.31 24.25 25.84
CA ALA A 330 0.62 22.88 26.21
C ALA A 330 -0.45 21.95 25.63
N HIS A 331 -0.04 20.77 25.15
CA HIS A 331 -1.02 19.82 24.66
C HIS A 331 -1.82 19.25 25.84
N SER A 332 -3.10 18.93 25.63
CA SER A 332 -3.95 18.32 26.67
C SER A 332 -3.54 16.90 27.08
N ARG A 333 -2.55 16.31 26.40
CA ARG A 333 -2.05 14.97 26.65
C ARG A 333 -0.53 14.94 26.58
N PRO A 334 0.13 14.21 27.48
CA PRO A 334 1.58 14.13 27.48
C PRO A 334 2.07 13.38 26.23
N PHE A 335 3.17 13.84 25.64
CA PHE A 335 3.89 13.07 24.63
C PHE A 335 4.27 11.71 25.21
N GLY A 336 4.08 10.63 24.46
CA GLY A 336 4.21 9.27 24.96
C GLY A 336 4.36 8.24 23.83
N PRO A 337 4.71 6.99 24.16
CA PRO A 337 4.73 5.91 23.19
C PRO A 337 3.36 5.76 22.53
N LEU A 338 3.35 5.41 21.24
CA LEU A 338 2.12 5.05 20.55
C LEU A 338 1.67 3.66 21.02
N GLN A 339 0.36 3.42 20.94
CA GLN A 339 -0.25 2.15 21.34
C GLN A 339 0.37 0.95 20.59
N GLU A 340 0.60 1.10 19.29
CA GLU A 340 1.15 0.04 18.44
C GLU A 340 2.65 0.25 18.20
N LYS A 341 3.49 -0.69 18.66
CA LYS A 341 4.94 -0.68 18.39
C LYS A 341 5.23 -0.60 16.89
N THR A 342 4.47 -1.34 16.08
CA THR A 342 4.59 -1.35 14.61
C THR A 342 4.37 0.02 13.98
N SER A 343 3.63 0.93 14.63
CA SER A 343 3.48 2.31 14.16
C SER A 343 4.74 3.13 14.45
N MET A 344 5.36 2.95 15.62
CA MET A 344 6.62 3.59 15.97
C MET A 344 7.77 3.08 15.09
N ASP A 345 7.84 1.77 14.81
CA ASP A 345 8.82 1.17 13.90
C ASP A 345 8.74 1.82 12.50
N ARG A 346 7.51 2.00 11.99
CA ARG A 346 7.27 2.65 10.70
C ARG A 346 7.71 4.11 10.70
N TYR A 347 7.44 4.84 11.78
CA TYR A 347 7.80 6.25 11.91
C TYR A 347 9.32 6.43 12.00
N LEU A 348 9.99 5.62 12.81
CA LEU A 348 11.45 5.59 12.90
C LEU A 348 12.09 5.19 11.57
N GLY A 349 11.43 4.31 10.81
CA GLY A 349 11.83 3.92 9.46
C GLY A 349 12.05 5.10 8.50
N TYR A 350 11.35 6.23 8.66
CA TYR A 350 11.61 7.42 7.84
C TYR A 350 12.94 8.10 8.19
N ILE A 351 13.31 8.16 9.47
CA ILE A 351 14.58 8.72 9.93
C ILE A 351 15.74 7.78 9.57
N LYS A 352 15.55 6.47 9.69
CA LYS A 352 16.51 5.47 9.18
C LYS A 352 16.82 5.67 7.71
N ARG A 353 15.78 5.79 6.88
CA ARG A 353 15.94 6.08 5.45
C ARG A 353 16.62 7.42 5.19
N PHE A 354 16.38 8.43 6.02
CA PHE A 354 17.04 9.72 5.91
C PHE A 354 18.55 9.61 6.15
N LEU A 355 18.99 8.95 7.21
CA LEU A 355 20.41 8.75 7.47
C LEU A 355 21.06 7.86 6.41
N CYS A 356 20.41 6.76 6.00
CA CYS A 356 20.89 5.94 4.88
C CYS A 356 21.04 6.78 3.60
N TYR A 357 20.09 7.65 3.30
CA TYR A 357 20.17 8.55 2.16
C TYR A 357 21.38 9.48 2.26
N CYS A 358 21.58 10.14 3.41
CA CYS A 358 22.70 11.04 3.62
C CYS A 358 24.05 10.34 3.43
N LEU A 359 24.21 9.13 4.00
CA LEU A 359 25.44 8.35 3.88
C LEU A 359 25.66 7.81 2.46
N ASN A 360 24.60 7.43 1.75
CA ASN A 360 24.68 6.96 0.36
C ASN A 360 25.12 8.06 -0.62
N VAL A 361 24.84 9.33 -0.32
CA VAL A 361 25.23 10.47 -1.16
C VAL A 361 26.45 11.23 -0.63
N LEU A 362 27.00 10.82 0.52
CA LEU A 362 28.09 11.53 1.20
C LEU A 362 29.36 11.61 0.34
N SER A 363 29.67 10.56 -0.42
CA SER A 363 30.85 10.48 -1.28
C SER A 363 30.74 11.29 -2.57
N LEU A 364 29.57 11.86 -2.88
CA LEU A 364 29.41 12.72 -4.05
C LEU A 364 30.08 14.08 -3.82
N GLU A 365 30.76 14.57 -4.86
CA GLU A 365 31.23 15.95 -4.93
C GLU A 365 30.05 16.92 -4.81
N GLU A 366 30.30 18.10 -4.24
CA GLU A 366 29.23 19.05 -3.92
C GLU A 366 28.47 19.53 -5.16
N GLU A 367 29.18 19.73 -6.27
CA GLU A 367 28.60 20.12 -7.56
C GLU A 367 27.67 19.02 -8.10
N VAL A 368 28.09 17.76 -7.98
CA VAL A 368 27.30 16.59 -8.41
C VAL A 368 26.07 16.43 -7.53
N LEU A 369 26.22 16.55 -6.21
CA LEU A 369 25.11 16.47 -5.27
C LEU A 369 24.06 17.56 -5.54
N LEU A 370 24.49 18.79 -5.81
CA LEU A 370 23.58 19.88 -6.14
C LEU A 370 22.91 19.68 -7.50
N ALA A 371 23.66 19.25 -8.52
CA ALA A 371 23.11 18.99 -9.84
C ALA A 371 22.04 17.88 -9.79
N ASP A 372 22.41 16.72 -9.27
CA ASP A 372 21.62 15.50 -9.37
C ASP A 372 20.51 15.42 -8.32
N HIS A 373 20.74 15.93 -7.10
CA HIS A 373 19.78 15.86 -5.99
C HIS A 373 19.18 17.22 -5.62
N GLY A 374 19.90 18.33 -5.81
CA GLY A 374 19.37 19.67 -5.59
C GLY A 374 19.59 20.25 -4.20
N PHE A 375 20.49 19.68 -3.39
CA PHE A 375 20.82 20.23 -2.07
C PHE A 375 22.33 20.14 -1.80
N ARG A 376 22.78 20.76 -0.70
CA ARG A 376 24.16 20.69 -0.19
C ARG A 376 24.14 20.37 1.30
N PHE A 377 25.18 19.70 1.78
CA PHE A 377 25.46 19.65 3.22
C PHE A 377 26.16 20.94 3.66
N THR A 378 25.89 21.43 4.85
CA THR A 378 26.79 22.41 5.47
C THR A 378 28.13 21.75 5.80
N LEU A 379 29.19 22.54 5.96
CA LEU A 379 30.52 22.02 6.35
C LEU A 379 30.44 21.17 7.62
N GLU A 380 29.69 21.65 8.62
CA GLU A 380 29.47 20.93 9.88
C GLU A 380 28.66 19.63 9.69
N GLN A 381 27.59 19.65 8.88
CA GLN A 381 26.80 18.46 8.59
C GLN A 381 27.64 17.38 7.89
N ARG A 382 28.46 17.78 6.91
CA ARG A 382 29.36 16.86 6.19
C ARG A 382 30.40 16.27 7.13
N ALA A 383 31.09 17.10 7.91
CA ALA A 383 32.09 16.63 8.88
C ALA A 383 31.49 15.66 9.92
N ASN A 384 30.29 15.96 10.44
CA ASN A 384 29.61 15.08 11.40
C ASN A 384 29.17 13.75 10.78
N LEU A 385 28.75 13.74 9.51
CA LEU A 385 28.43 12.51 8.77
C LEU A 385 29.67 11.69 8.47
N GLU A 386 30.79 12.31 8.10
CA GLU A 386 32.08 11.64 7.85
C GLU A 386 32.61 10.99 9.13
N LYS A 387 32.56 11.70 10.27
CA LYS A 387 32.88 11.13 11.59
C LYS A 387 31.97 9.97 11.97
N LEU A 388 30.67 10.06 11.68
CA LEU A 388 29.73 8.95 11.90
C LEU A 388 30.07 7.75 11.01
N TRP A 389 30.42 7.99 9.74
CA TRP A 389 30.79 6.95 8.79
C TRP A 389 32.06 6.21 9.22
N ALA A 390 33.12 6.94 9.60
CA ALA A 390 34.38 6.37 10.10
C ALA A 390 34.16 5.51 11.35
N HIS A 391 33.39 6.01 12.33
CA HIS A 391 33.03 5.24 13.53
C HIS A 391 32.31 3.94 13.16
N LEU A 392 31.34 3.98 12.24
CA LEU A 392 30.59 2.78 11.82
C LEU A 392 31.49 1.74 11.12
N GLN A 393 32.60 2.18 10.51
CA GLN A 393 33.61 1.33 9.89
C GLN A 393 34.66 0.80 10.90
N GLY A 394 34.65 1.28 12.14
CA GLY A 394 35.60 0.89 13.18
C GLY A 394 36.97 1.55 13.04
N GLU A 395 37.06 2.69 12.36
CA GLU A 395 38.27 3.50 12.29
C GLU A 395 38.45 4.25 13.63
N GLU A 396 39.67 4.23 14.20
CA GLU A 396 39.97 4.92 15.47
C GLU A 396 39.97 6.44 15.25
N ASP A 397 39.29 7.20 16.12
CA ASP A 397 39.39 8.66 16.16
C ASP A 397 40.86 9.03 16.45
N GLU A 398 41.68 9.34 15.44
CA GLU A 398 42.96 10.02 15.64
C GLU A 398 42.64 11.42 16.16
N GLU A 399 42.79 11.63 17.48
CA GLU A 399 42.70 12.96 18.08
C GLU A 399 43.75 13.85 17.41
N ILE A 400 43.29 14.78 16.56
CA ILE A 400 44.12 15.90 16.14
C ILE A 400 44.27 16.79 17.38
N GLU A 401 45.40 16.67 18.08
CA GLU A 401 45.90 17.73 18.97
C GLU A 401 46.11 18.99 18.11
N GLY A 402 45.10 19.85 18.06
CA GLY A 402 45.13 21.15 17.40
C GLY A 402 44.87 22.23 18.44
N ASP A 403 45.84 23.14 18.56
CA ASP A 403 45.93 24.29 19.47
C ASP A 403 44.59 24.90 19.91
N ASP A 404 44.52 25.20 21.21
CA ASP A 404 43.57 26.12 21.82
C ASP A 404 43.76 27.54 21.22
N ASP A 405 43.27 27.77 20.01
CA ASP A 405 43.03 29.13 19.51
C ASP A 405 41.56 29.48 19.76
N GLU A 406 41.38 30.48 20.63
CA GLU A 406 40.11 31.10 21.03
C GLU A 406 39.22 31.42 19.82
N ALA A 407 38.32 30.50 19.46
CA ALA A 407 37.19 30.81 18.60
C ALA A 407 36.18 31.60 19.43
N GLU A 408 35.97 32.87 19.08
CA GLU A 408 34.88 33.70 19.61
C GLU A 408 33.57 32.88 19.60
N GLU A 409 32.96 32.75 20.79
CA GLU A 409 31.64 32.15 20.94
C GLU A 409 30.62 33.03 20.20
N ASP A 410 30.38 32.74 18.92
CA ASP A 410 29.13 33.12 18.29
C ASP A 410 28.03 32.36 19.05
N GLU A 411 27.30 33.08 19.92
CA GLU A 411 26.11 32.61 20.62
C GLU A 411 25.11 32.05 19.59
N ILE A 412 25.19 30.76 19.30
CA ILE A 412 24.10 30.05 18.63
C ILE A 412 22.94 30.05 19.63
N GLU A 413 21.94 30.90 19.38
CA GLU A 413 20.68 30.96 20.13
C GLU A 413 20.09 29.54 20.28
N GLY A 414 20.30 28.90 21.43
CA GLY A 414 19.82 27.55 21.77
C GLY A 414 20.77 26.37 21.52
N GLY A 415 22.09 26.58 21.38
CA GLY A 415 23.11 25.51 21.32
C GLY A 415 23.42 24.86 22.68
N ARG A 416 23.87 23.59 22.68
CA ARG A 416 24.27 22.82 23.88
C ARG A 416 25.72 23.21 24.30
N PRO A 417 25.97 23.70 25.53
CA PRO A 417 27.34 23.79 26.06
C PRO A 417 27.91 22.38 26.23
N SER A 418 29.13 22.16 25.74
CA SER A 418 29.78 20.84 25.77
C SER A 418 30.11 20.43 27.21
N SER A 419 29.33 19.52 27.79
CA SER A 419 29.68 18.86 29.06
C SER A 419 30.22 17.46 28.76
N SER A 420 31.54 17.33 28.68
CA SER A 420 32.20 16.03 28.55
C SER A 420 32.04 15.24 29.85
N ARG A 421 31.32 14.12 29.79
CA ARG A 421 31.54 13.00 30.70
C ARG A 421 32.01 11.84 29.85
N HIS A 422 33.26 11.42 30.11
CA HIS A 422 34.03 10.42 29.36
C HIS A 422 33.26 9.10 29.20
N ASN A 423 32.67 8.91 28.03
CA ASN A 423 32.36 7.58 27.49
C ASN A 423 33.38 7.28 26.40
N SER A 424 33.83 6.03 26.31
CA SER A 424 34.75 5.61 25.25
C SER A 424 34.14 5.96 23.88
N PRO A 425 34.84 6.74 23.03
CA PRO A 425 34.34 7.20 21.73
C PRO A 425 33.89 6.06 20.82
N ASN A 426 34.42 4.85 20.99
CA ASN A 426 34.16 3.65 20.18
C ASN A 426 33.14 2.68 20.80
N SER A 427 32.46 3.08 21.89
CA SER A 427 31.40 2.26 22.50
C SER A 427 30.07 2.39 21.75
N ASP A 428 29.18 1.40 21.89
CA ASP A 428 27.79 1.48 21.39
C ASP A 428 27.07 2.74 21.91
N GLU A 429 27.38 3.17 23.14
CA GLU A 429 26.84 4.40 23.70
C GLU A 429 27.38 5.66 23.01
N GLY A 430 28.65 5.65 22.61
CA GLY A 430 29.29 6.70 21.82
C GLY A 430 28.67 6.79 20.42
N LEU A 431 28.39 5.65 19.78
CA LEU A 431 27.68 5.61 18.50
C LEU A 431 26.29 6.21 18.60
N GLN A 432 25.52 5.84 19.63
CA GLN A 432 24.19 6.40 19.87
C GLN A 432 24.23 7.93 20.08
N GLU A 433 25.22 8.45 20.80
CA GLU A 433 25.37 9.90 21.00
C GLU A 433 25.74 10.61 19.70
N ARG A 434 26.64 10.03 18.90
CA ARG A 434 27.03 10.58 17.59
C ARG A 434 25.85 10.64 16.63
N ILE A 435 25.04 9.58 16.57
CA ILE A 435 23.79 9.55 15.80
C ILE A 435 22.81 10.63 16.28
N LEU A 436 22.65 10.79 17.59
CA LEU A 436 21.76 11.81 18.16
C LEU A 436 22.21 13.22 17.78
N GLN A 437 23.51 13.51 17.84
CA GLN A 437 24.08 14.81 17.47
C GLN A 437 23.92 15.11 15.97
N VAL A 438 24.21 14.15 15.10
CA VAL A 438 23.99 14.28 13.65
C VAL A 438 22.51 14.60 13.37
N LEU A 439 21.59 13.82 13.95
CA LEU A 439 20.16 14.06 13.77
C LEU A 439 19.71 15.42 14.33
N ALA A 440 20.20 15.81 15.51
CA ALA A 440 19.90 17.11 16.10
C ALA A 440 20.34 18.25 15.17
N GLY A 441 21.55 18.21 14.63
CA GLY A 441 22.05 19.22 13.68
C GLY A 441 21.19 19.37 12.42
N PHE A 442 20.60 18.28 11.91
CA PHE A 442 19.63 18.36 10.82
C PHE A 442 18.28 18.97 11.25
N TRP A 443 17.83 18.72 12.48
CA TRP A 443 16.57 19.24 12.98
C TRP A 443 16.65 20.71 13.45
N THR A 444 17.83 21.17 13.88
CA THR A 444 18.10 22.52 14.37
C THR A 444 18.72 23.45 13.32
N GLN A 445 18.51 23.16 12.03
CA GLN A 445 18.94 24.04 10.94
C GLN A 445 17.97 25.23 10.79
N ARG A 446 18.47 26.48 10.77
CA ARG A 446 17.69 27.66 10.41
C ARG A 446 17.40 27.70 8.90
N LEU A 447 16.17 28.05 8.54
CA LEU A 447 15.66 28.05 7.15
C LEU A 447 15.09 29.41 6.75
N ASP A 448 15.94 30.44 6.82
CA ASP A 448 15.55 31.84 6.54
C ASP A 448 15.38 32.13 5.05
N GLY A 449 15.91 31.27 4.18
CA GLY A 449 15.85 31.37 2.72
C GLY A 449 15.15 30.19 2.05
N ASP A 450 15.83 29.55 1.11
CA ASP A 450 15.29 28.37 0.42
C ASP A 450 15.15 27.19 1.40
N PRO A 451 13.94 26.67 1.66
CA PRO A 451 13.76 25.54 2.56
C PRO A 451 14.46 24.26 2.06
N PHE A 452 14.73 24.13 0.75
CA PHE A 452 15.48 23.00 0.19
C PHE A 452 16.99 23.05 0.44
N ALA A 453 17.50 24.14 1.02
CA ALA A 453 18.84 24.15 1.61
C ALA A 453 18.97 23.21 2.81
N SER A 454 17.85 22.74 3.39
CA SER A 454 17.87 21.68 4.38
C SER A 454 17.86 20.30 3.74
N PRO A 455 18.90 19.47 4.00
CA PRO A 455 18.88 18.06 3.58
C PRO A 455 17.67 17.30 4.12
N LEU A 456 17.22 17.62 5.34
CA LEU A 456 16.05 17.00 5.94
C LEU A 456 14.75 17.42 5.23
N TRP A 457 14.56 18.70 4.91
CA TRP A 457 13.39 19.16 4.16
C TRP A 457 13.40 18.63 2.72
N HIS A 458 14.56 18.62 2.07
CA HIS A 458 14.77 17.96 0.78
C HIS A 458 14.34 16.47 0.86
N PHE A 459 14.74 15.76 1.90
CA PHE A 459 14.38 14.36 2.09
C PHE A 459 12.88 14.15 2.31
N VAL A 460 12.16 15.10 2.91
CA VAL A 460 10.69 15.08 2.93
C VAL A 460 10.13 15.03 1.50
N GLY A 461 10.75 15.74 0.56
CA GLY A 461 10.44 15.64 -0.87
C GLY A 461 10.75 14.26 -1.47
N VAL A 462 11.88 13.67 -1.12
CA VAL A 462 12.26 12.31 -1.55
C VAL A 462 11.24 11.27 -1.08
N LEU A 463 10.76 11.38 0.16
CA LEU A 463 9.68 10.52 0.67
C LEU A 463 8.35 10.75 -0.08
N GLY A 464 8.18 11.93 -0.67
CA GLY A 464 7.06 12.29 -1.54
C GLY A 464 7.08 11.59 -2.90
N ILE A 465 8.19 10.97 -3.31
CA ILE A 465 8.29 10.22 -4.56
C ILE A 465 7.70 8.82 -4.37
N ASP A 466 6.81 8.41 -5.27
CA ASP A 466 6.30 7.06 -5.35
C ASP A 466 7.29 6.16 -6.10
N GLY A 467 7.87 5.17 -5.42
CA GLY A 467 8.95 4.35 -5.98
C GLY A 467 8.50 3.34 -7.06
N GLU A 468 7.21 3.14 -7.27
CA GLU A 468 6.70 2.25 -8.34
C GLU A 468 6.39 3.05 -9.61
N THR A 469 5.78 4.21 -9.44
CA THR A 469 5.27 5.04 -10.55
C THR A 469 6.18 6.20 -10.91
N GLY A 470 7.12 6.58 -10.04
CA GLY A 470 7.95 7.78 -10.17
C GLY A 470 7.19 9.09 -9.94
N GLN A 471 5.91 9.03 -9.54
CA GLN A 471 5.06 10.21 -9.38
C GLN A 471 5.17 10.83 -7.98
N LEU A 472 4.88 12.12 -7.88
CA LEU A 472 4.80 12.81 -6.60
C LEU A 472 3.47 12.51 -5.89
N ARG A 473 3.56 12.09 -4.63
CA ARG A 473 2.42 11.67 -3.80
C ARG A 473 1.46 12.82 -3.52
N PRO A 474 0.14 12.60 -3.59
CA PRO A 474 -0.86 13.57 -3.14
C PRO A 474 -0.93 13.65 -1.61
N ALA A 475 -1.47 14.75 -1.08
CA ALA A 475 -1.56 15.03 0.36
C ALA A 475 -2.08 13.85 1.22
N HIS A 476 -3.20 13.23 0.81
CA HIS A 476 -3.85 12.16 1.58
C HIS A 476 -3.02 10.87 1.69
N LEU A 477 -2.04 10.67 0.78
CA LEU A 477 -1.09 9.56 0.82
C LEU A 477 0.26 9.95 1.45
N PHE A 478 0.34 11.14 2.06
CA PHE A 478 1.59 11.67 2.59
C PHE A 478 1.50 12.23 4.01
N THR A 479 0.32 12.66 4.46
CA THR A 479 0.15 13.23 5.82
C THR A 479 0.59 12.29 6.95
N TYR A 480 0.49 10.97 6.77
CA TYR A 480 0.96 10.02 7.78
C TYR A 480 2.49 9.95 7.87
N VAL A 481 3.22 10.22 6.76
CA VAL A 481 4.68 10.30 6.73
C VAL A 481 5.14 11.51 7.54
N LEU A 482 4.54 12.68 7.27
CA LEU A 482 4.80 13.92 8.01
C LEU A 482 4.49 13.77 9.50
N ALA A 483 3.37 13.13 9.86
CA ALA A 483 3.05 12.85 11.26
C ALA A 483 4.11 11.95 11.93
N GLY A 484 4.63 10.97 11.19
CA GLY A 484 5.72 10.12 11.66
C GLY A 484 7.01 10.88 11.92
N LEU A 485 7.40 11.76 11.00
CA LEU A 485 8.58 12.63 11.15
C LEU A 485 8.45 13.60 12.32
N VAL A 486 7.26 14.21 12.52
CA VAL A 486 7.01 15.08 13.69
C VAL A 486 7.15 14.29 14.99
N PHE A 487 6.62 13.07 15.05
CA PHE A 487 6.71 12.23 16.24
C PHE A 487 8.16 11.86 16.55
N THR A 488 8.91 11.37 15.55
CA THR A 488 10.30 10.96 15.76
C THR A 488 11.21 12.15 16.04
N GLY A 489 11.07 13.26 15.32
CA GLY A 489 11.83 14.48 15.54
C GLY A 489 11.62 15.04 16.95
N ARG A 490 10.38 15.02 17.47
CA ARG A 490 10.11 15.42 18.86
C ARG A 490 10.76 14.49 19.88
N ALA A 491 10.69 13.18 19.69
CA ALA A 491 11.33 12.24 20.61
C ALA A 491 12.86 12.43 20.63
N LEU A 492 13.48 12.58 19.45
CA LEU A 492 14.91 12.80 19.29
C LEU A 492 15.37 14.14 19.88
N LEU A 493 14.74 15.25 19.49
CA LEU A 493 15.08 16.57 20.02
C LEU A 493 14.72 16.72 21.51
N GLY A 494 13.70 16.01 21.99
CA GLY A 494 13.39 15.94 23.42
C GLY A 494 14.49 15.26 24.22
N GLU A 495 15.01 14.13 23.73
CA GLU A 495 16.17 13.45 24.33
C GLU A 495 17.44 14.31 24.18
N TRP A 496 17.66 15.00 23.07
CA TRP A 496 18.82 15.88 22.89
C TRP A 496 18.76 17.14 23.80
N ALA A 497 17.57 17.72 23.96
CA ALA A 497 17.35 18.90 24.79
C ALA A 497 17.59 18.59 26.26
N ILE A 498 17.05 17.47 26.76
CA ILE A 498 17.13 17.07 28.17
C ILE A 498 17.46 15.56 28.28
N PRO A 499 18.72 15.17 28.00
CA PRO A 499 19.16 13.78 27.93
C PRO A 499 18.81 12.97 29.17
N THR A 500 18.27 11.77 28.95
CA THR A 500 17.82 10.90 30.06
C THR A 500 18.95 10.56 31.02
N ARG A 501 20.20 10.46 30.54
CA ARG A 501 21.39 10.15 31.35
C ARG A 501 21.82 11.27 32.29
N GLU A 502 21.56 12.52 31.91
CA GLU A 502 22.02 13.71 32.62
C GLU A 502 20.89 14.37 33.43
N ARG A 503 19.63 14.00 33.15
CA ARG A 503 18.41 14.67 33.62
C ARG A 503 18.33 14.83 35.14
N ASP A 504 18.71 13.80 35.90
CA ASP A 504 18.60 13.81 37.36
C ASP A 504 19.54 14.82 38.04
N GLY A 505 20.53 15.37 37.31
CA GLY A 505 21.46 16.39 37.78
C GLY A 505 21.31 17.76 37.12
N MET A 506 20.27 17.99 36.29
CA MET A 506 20.08 19.27 35.59
C MET A 506 19.26 20.26 36.41
N GLU A 507 19.89 21.36 36.85
CA GLU A 507 19.22 22.45 37.58
C GLU A 507 18.34 23.33 36.66
N ASP A 508 18.72 23.49 35.39
CA ASP A 508 18.12 24.41 34.40
C ASP A 508 17.25 23.69 33.36
N LEU A 509 16.86 22.44 33.62
CA LEU A 509 16.12 21.56 32.69
C LEU A 509 14.96 22.27 31.96
N THR A 510 14.17 23.04 32.70
CA THR A 510 13.00 23.74 32.17
C THR A 510 13.37 24.85 31.19
N GLN A 511 14.42 25.62 31.50
CA GLN A 511 14.94 26.69 30.64
C GLN A 511 15.56 26.12 29.37
N ARG A 512 16.40 25.09 29.50
CA ARG A 512 17.03 24.41 28.36
C ARG A 512 15.99 23.80 27.41
N PHE A 513 14.98 23.12 27.96
CA PHE A 513 13.89 22.60 27.14
C PHE A 513 13.09 23.71 26.44
N ALA A 514 12.81 24.81 27.12
CA ALA A 514 12.09 25.95 26.54
C ALA A 514 12.85 26.56 25.36
N GLN A 515 14.16 26.78 25.49
CA GLN A 515 15.02 27.29 24.41
C GLN A 515 14.95 26.41 23.16
N VAL A 516 15.12 25.09 23.33
CA VAL A 516 15.05 24.15 22.20
C VAL A 516 13.65 24.12 21.60
N ARG A 517 12.61 24.12 22.44
CA ARG A 517 11.23 24.03 21.99
C ARG A 517 10.82 25.24 21.16
N ASP A 518 11.13 26.43 21.65
CA ASP A 518 10.65 27.68 21.08
C ASP A 518 11.35 27.99 19.76
N ALA A 519 12.63 27.65 19.65
CA ALA A 519 13.38 27.79 18.41
C ALA A 519 13.05 26.68 17.37
N TRP A 520 12.91 25.42 17.82
CA TRP A 520 13.03 24.29 16.89
C TRP A 520 11.81 23.36 16.80
N LEU A 521 10.95 23.26 17.83
CA LEU A 521 9.90 22.22 17.89
C LEU A 521 8.48 22.69 17.51
N CYS A 522 8.26 24.00 17.46
CA CYS A 522 6.94 24.58 17.28
C CYS A 522 6.60 24.86 15.80
N LYS A 523 5.30 25.06 15.50
CA LYS A 523 4.89 25.58 14.19
C LYS A 523 5.36 27.03 14.02
N ALA A 524 5.41 27.49 12.78
CA ALA A 524 5.74 28.88 12.42
C ALA A 524 7.15 29.33 12.86
N THR A 525 8.04 28.36 13.11
CA THR A 525 9.48 28.58 13.19
C THR A 525 10.10 28.36 11.81
N TYR A 526 11.21 29.05 11.54
CA TYR A 526 12.05 28.81 10.36
C TYR A 526 12.97 27.60 10.59
N SER A 527 12.38 26.45 10.94
CA SER A 527 13.08 25.19 11.18
C SER A 527 12.42 24.03 10.41
N PRO A 528 13.13 22.92 10.16
CA PRO A 528 12.54 21.74 9.52
C PRO A 528 11.24 21.27 10.18
N MET A 529 11.18 21.25 11.51
CA MET A 529 9.94 20.90 12.24
C MET A 529 8.81 21.89 11.95
N GLY A 530 9.10 23.20 11.93
CA GLY A 530 8.11 24.24 11.63
C GLY A 530 7.49 24.07 10.24
N TYR A 531 8.33 23.83 9.23
CA TYR A 531 7.90 23.55 7.85
C TYR A 531 7.11 22.24 7.74
N ILE A 532 7.57 21.15 8.36
CA ILE A 532 6.88 19.84 8.38
C ILE A 532 5.52 19.96 9.07
N LEU A 533 5.43 20.66 10.21
CA LEU A 533 4.17 20.91 10.92
C LEU A 533 3.20 21.75 10.06
N SER A 534 3.69 22.81 9.42
CA SER A 534 2.90 23.62 8.49
C SER A 534 2.33 22.77 7.36
N LEU A 535 3.18 21.96 6.72
CA LEU A 535 2.77 21.10 5.61
C LEU A 535 1.79 20.00 6.05
N LEU A 536 1.98 19.43 7.24
CA LEU A 536 1.08 18.43 7.82
C LEU A 536 -0.32 19.01 8.06
N LEU A 537 -0.41 20.21 8.63
CA LEU A 537 -1.69 20.89 8.88
C LEU A 537 -2.41 21.20 7.56
N PHE A 538 -1.67 21.68 6.57
CA PHE A 538 -2.20 21.93 5.23
C PHE A 538 -2.70 20.65 4.55
N GLY A 539 -1.88 19.59 4.56
CA GLY A 539 -2.23 18.30 3.98
C GLY A 539 -3.45 17.66 4.67
N LYS A 540 -3.59 17.79 6.00
CA LYS A 540 -4.77 17.32 6.73
C LYS A 540 -6.04 18.05 6.32
N LYS A 541 -5.96 19.36 6.04
CA LYS A 541 -7.10 20.12 5.50
C LYS A 541 -7.52 19.57 4.14
N ILE A 542 -6.56 19.41 3.23
CA ILE A 542 -6.82 18.82 1.90
C ILE A 542 -7.41 17.42 2.03
N ALA A 543 -6.86 16.56 2.88
CA ALA A 543 -7.33 15.18 3.05
C ALA A 543 -8.74 15.09 3.65
N ARG A 544 -9.16 16.08 4.47
CA ARG A 544 -10.53 16.17 4.99
C ARG A 544 -11.53 16.62 3.92
N GLU A 545 -11.09 17.53 3.04
CA GLU A 545 -11.91 18.07 1.93
C GLU A 545 -11.94 17.11 0.73
N THR A 546 -10.88 16.33 0.53
CA THR A 546 -10.80 15.28 -0.49
C THR A 546 -11.63 14.10 -0.02
N GLY A 547 -12.88 14.03 -0.47
CA GLY A 547 -13.73 12.86 -0.27
C GLY A 547 -13.05 11.57 -0.74
N SER A 548 -13.47 10.41 -0.21
CA SER A 548 -12.95 9.12 -0.65
C SER A 548 -13.12 8.99 -2.17
N ARG A 549 -12.00 8.95 -2.90
CA ARG A 549 -12.00 8.69 -4.36
C ARG A 549 -12.71 7.36 -4.64
N LEU A 550 -13.25 7.22 -5.85
CA LEU A 550 -14.05 6.13 -6.45
C LEU A 550 -13.57 4.68 -6.18
N MET A 551 -13.41 4.28 -4.92
CA MET A 551 -13.10 2.91 -4.51
C MET A 551 -14.33 2.04 -4.56
N VAL A 552 -15.51 2.64 -4.36
CA VAL A 552 -16.81 1.99 -4.43
C VAL A 552 -17.64 2.72 -5.45
N SER A 553 -18.19 1.99 -6.41
CA SER A 553 -19.26 2.48 -7.28
C SER A 553 -20.38 1.44 -7.36
N TRP A 554 -21.55 1.86 -7.81
CA TRP A 554 -22.75 1.03 -7.85
C TRP A 554 -23.26 0.94 -9.29
N SER A 555 -23.80 -0.21 -9.69
CA SER A 555 -24.57 -0.28 -10.93
C SER A 555 -25.81 0.61 -10.81
N LYS A 556 -26.37 1.03 -11.95
CA LYS A 556 -27.55 1.90 -12.00
C LYS A 556 -28.74 1.35 -11.20
N GLN A 557 -28.91 0.02 -11.20
CA GLN A 557 -29.96 -0.66 -10.44
C GLN A 557 -29.58 -0.99 -8.98
N GLY A 558 -28.32 -0.78 -8.58
CA GLY A 558 -27.83 -1.15 -7.24
C GLY A 558 -27.62 -2.65 -7.03
N GLU A 559 -27.74 -3.47 -8.08
CA GLU A 559 -27.54 -4.92 -8.04
C GLU A 559 -26.06 -5.31 -7.88
N MET A 560 -25.15 -4.47 -8.38
CA MET A 560 -23.72 -4.70 -8.33
C MET A 560 -23.03 -3.56 -7.59
N MET A 561 -22.12 -3.92 -6.68
CA MET A 561 -21.13 -3.01 -6.12
C MET A 561 -19.78 -3.28 -6.79
N TYR A 562 -19.07 -2.24 -7.21
CA TYR A 562 -17.72 -2.35 -7.73
C TYR A 562 -16.73 -1.85 -6.69
N PHE A 563 -15.95 -2.76 -6.12
CA PHE A 563 -14.86 -2.41 -5.21
C PHE A 563 -13.53 -2.42 -5.96
N MET A 564 -12.90 -1.24 -6.11
CA MET A 564 -11.69 -1.04 -6.91
C MET A 564 -11.83 -1.60 -8.34
N GLY A 565 -13.00 -1.38 -8.96
CA GLY A 565 -13.34 -1.89 -10.28
C GLY A 565 -13.73 -3.36 -10.34
N LYS A 566 -13.66 -4.11 -9.23
CA LYS A 566 -14.07 -5.52 -9.18
C LYS A 566 -15.57 -5.64 -8.86
N PRO A 567 -16.37 -6.30 -9.72
CA PRO A 567 -17.80 -6.46 -9.50
C PRO A 567 -18.09 -7.44 -8.36
N ILE A 568 -19.04 -7.08 -7.49
CA ILE A 568 -19.58 -7.89 -6.39
C ILE A 568 -21.11 -7.82 -6.51
N LEU A 569 -21.77 -8.97 -6.68
CA LEU A 569 -23.23 -9.04 -6.74
C LEU A 569 -23.81 -8.88 -5.33
N MET A 570 -24.80 -8.02 -5.17
CA MET A 570 -25.44 -7.79 -3.87
C MET A 570 -26.14 -9.04 -3.34
N GLU A 571 -26.62 -9.91 -4.24
CA GLU A 571 -27.22 -11.19 -3.86
C GLU A 571 -26.20 -12.16 -3.24
N ASP A 572 -24.94 -12.13 -3.68
CA ASP A 572 -23.87 -12.94 -3.09
C ASP A 572 -23.60 -12.51 -1.65
N LEU A 573 -23.62 -11.19 -1.38
CA LEU A 573 -23.45 -10.65 -0.03
C LEU A 573 -24.62 -11.04 0.88
N ARG A 574 -25.87 -10.96 0.39
CA ARG A 574 -27.06 -11.38 1.14
C ARG A 574 -27.03 -12.88 1.44
N THR A 575 -26.69 -13.68 0.43
CA THR A 575 -26.57 -15.14 0.54
C THR A 575 -25.48 -15.53 1.53
N MET A 576 -24.33 -14.84 1.50
CA MET A 576 -23.24 -15.05 2.45
C MET A 576 -23.72 -14.84 3.91
N VAL A 577 -24.42 -13.73 4.19
CA VAL A 577 -24.94 -13.45 5.54
C VAL A 577 -26.01 -14.45 5.96
N ALA A 578 -26.94 -14.80 5.06
CA ALA A 578 -27.99 -15.77 5.32
C ALA A 578 -27.41 -17.16 5.63
N LYS A 579 -26.44 -17.61 4.83
CA LYS A 579 -25.75 -18.89 5.02
C LYS A 579 -24.95 -18.90 6.32
N MET A 580 -24.21 -17.84 6.61
CA MET A 580 -23.46 -17.71 7.85
C MET A 580 -24.37 -17.75 9.10
N THR A 581 -25.58 -17.18 9.00
CA THR A 581 -26.58 -17.25 10.08
C THR A 581 -27.07 -18.68 10.27
N ALA A 582 -27.39 -19.39 9.18
CA ALA A 582 -27.82 -20.79 9.23
C ALA A 582 -26.72 -21.71 9.78
N ASP A 583 -25.48 -21.55 9.28
CA ASP A 583 -24.32 -22.33 9.74
C ASP A 583 -24.07 -22.12 11.26
N ALA A 584 -24.27 -20.90 11.77
CA ALA A 584 -24.15 -20.60 13.20
C ALA A 584 -25.27 -21.25 14.03
N GLU A 585 -26.52 -21.18 13.56
CA GLU A 585 -27.65 -21.85 14.21
C GLU A 585 -27.47 -23.38 14.22
N ASP A 586 -27.07 -23.97 13.09
CA ASP A 586 -26.84 -25.40 12.99
C ASP A 586 -25.67 -25.86 13.87
N LEU A 587 -24.62 -25.03 14.01
CA LEU A 587 -23.53 -25.30 14.93
C LEU A 587 -24.01 -25.24 16.40
N LEU A 588 -24.77 -24.21 16.77
CA LEU A 588 -25.32 -24.06 18.12
C LEU A 588 -26.19 -25.27 18.50
N TRP A 589 -27.22 -25.54 17.70
CA TRP A 589 -28.22 -26.55 18.02
C TRP A 589 -27.71 -27.96 17.77
N GLY A 590 -27.00 -28.18 16.67
CA GLY A 590 -26.55 -29.51 16.27
C GLY A 590 -25.32 -30.02 17.01
N GLN A 591 -24.47 -29.13 17.55
CA GLN A 591 -23.19 -29.53 18.14
C GLN A 591 -22.87 -28.93 19.51
N LEU A 592 -23.39 -27.75 19.86
CA LEU A 592 -23.09 -27.11 21.15
C LEU A 592 -24.14 -27.40 22.23
N MET A 593 -25.42 -27.34 21.90
CA MET A 593 -26.51 -27.77 22.78
C MET A 593 -26.58 -29.30 22.82
N PHE A 594 -26.88 -29.88 23.99
CA PHE A 594 -26.97 -31.34 24.16
C PHE A 594 -28.39 -31.90 24.08
N LYS A 595 -29.39 -31.04 24.01
CA LYS A 595 -30.80 -31.43 23.93
C LYS A 595 -31.09 -32.19 22.63
N GLU A 596 -31.76 -33.33 22.73
CA GLU A 596 -32.16 -34.19 21.61
C GLU A 596 -33.69 -34.40 21.64
N GLY A 597 -34.32 -34.60 20.47
CA GLY A 597 -35.77 -34.87 20.34
C GLY A 597 -36.59 -33.71 19.79
N ASN A 598 -37.91 -33.73 20.00
CA ASN A 598 -38.86 -32.83 19.32
C ASN A 598 -38.76 -31.34 19.74
N ASP A 599 -38.11 -31.03 20.87
CA ASP A 599 -37.90 -29.67 21.39
C ASP A 599 -36.41 -29.27 21.36
N GLU A 600 -35.67 -29.71 20.34
CA GLU A 600 -34.22 -29.46 20.18
C GLU A 600 -33.89 -27.97 20.00
N ARG A 601 -34.78 -27.18 19.38
CA ARG A 601 -34.58 -25.74 19.13
C ARG A 601 -35.64 -24.92 19.84
N PHE A 602 -35.22 -23.93 20.62
CA PHE A 602 -36.12 -23.03 21.33
C PHE A 602 -35.59 -21.59 21.31
N VAL A 603 -36.42 -20.64 21.73
CA VAL A 603 -36.05 -19.22 21.82
C VAL A 603 -36.30 -18.71 23.23
N ILE A 604 -35.48 -17.76 23.67
CA ILE A 604 -35.72 -17.06 24.92
C ILE A 604 -36.66 -15.88 24.64
N PRO A 605 -37.80 -15.74 25.34
CA PRO A 605 -38.72 -14.61 25.18
C PRO A 605 -38.08 -13.28 25.66
N LEU A 606 -37.31 -12.63 24.79
CA LEU A 606 -36.52 -11.44 25.13
C LEU A 606 -37.39 -10.26 25.57
N ALA A 607 -38.63 -10.17 25.09
CA ALA A 607 -39.58 -9.12 25.47
C ALA A 607 -39.90 -9.10 26.98
N GLY A 608 -39.71 -10.23 27.68
CA GLY A 608 -39.91 -10.33 29.12
C GLY A 608 -38.64 -10.09 29.95
N ILE A 609 -37.49 -9.81 29.32
CA ILE A 609 -36.23 -9.61 30.03
C ILE A 609 -36.10 -8.15 30.46
N GLU A 610 -35.94 -7.94 31.77
CA GLU A 610 -35.61 -6.64 32.34
C GLU A 610 -34.09 -6.44 32.41
N ASP A 611 -33.57 -5.38 31.80
CA ASP A 611 -32.16 -5.03 31.91
C ASP A 611 -31.96 -3.57 32.37
N ASP A 612 -31.15 -3.38 33.41
CA ASP A 612 -30.81 -2.07 33.95
C ASP A 612 -29.50 -1.58 33.32
N LEU A 613 -29.63 -0.61 32.41
CA LEU A 613 -28.51 -0.01 31.68
C LEU A 613 -27.52 0.74 32.60
N THR A 614 -27.93 1.07 33.83
CA THR A 614 -27.12 1.79 34.82
C THR A 614 -26.46 0.87 35.85
N GLN A 615 -26.72 -0.43 35.77
CA GLN A 615 -26.16 -1.40 36.69
C GLN A 615 -24.65 -1.56 36.47
N THR A 616 -23.86 -1.21 37.48
CA THR A 616 -22.38 -1.27 37.46
C THR A 616 -21.79 -2.32 38.39
N ARG A 617 -22.62 -3.05 39.17
CA ARG A 617 -22.12 -4.08 40.08
C ARG A 617 -21.32 -5.13 39.32
N ARG A 618 -20.08 -5.34 39.74
CA ARG A 618 -19.16 -6.32 39.15
C ARG A 618 -19.81 -7.72 39.07
N GLY A 619 -19.58 -8.39 37.95
CA GLY A 619 -20.07 -9.74 37.69
C GLY A 619 -21.55 -9.82 37.31
N GLN A 620 -22.26 -8.69 37.22
CA GLN A 620 -23.68 -8.68 36.89
C GLN A 620 -23.94 -8.43 35.40
N SER A 621 -25.09 -8.93 34.95
CA SER A 621 -25.71 -8.74 33.62
C SER A 621 -27.21 -9.02 33.75
N PHE A 622 -27.97 -8.89 32.64
CA PHE A 622 -29.40 -9.22 32.60
C PHE A 622 -29.71 -10.64 33.09
N ILE A 623 -28.77 -11.59 32.97
CA ILE A 623 -28.96 -12.99 33.36
C ILE A 623 -29.39 -13.12 34.83
N HIS A 624 -28.80 -12.31 35.70
CA HIS A 624 -28.92 -12.47 37.16
C HIS A 624 -30.27 -12.00 37.70
N ARG A 625 -30.84 -10.95 37.10
CA ARG A 625 -32.14 -10.40 37.52
C ARG A 625 -33.33 -11.22 37.00
N ASN A 626 -33.13 -11.95 35.91
CA ASN A 626 -34.20 -12.64 35.18
C ASN A 626 -34.24 -14.15 35.47
N GLY A 627 -33.51 -14.64 36.48
CA GLY A 627 -33.49 -16.07 36.84
C GLY A 627 -32.90 -16.97 35.75
N LEU A 628 -31.99 -16.43 34.92
CA LEU A 628 -31.38 -17.15 33.80
C LEU A 628 -29.99 -17.73 34.17
N ALA A 629 -29.53 -17.54 35.40
CA ALA A 629 -28.27 -18.11 35.88
C ALA A 629 -28.42 -19.61 36.21
N GLY A 630 -27.34 -20.38 36.10
CA GLY A 630 -27.31 -21.80 36.47
C GLY A 630 -27.75 -22.76 35.37
N LYS A 631 -27.93 -22.28 34.14
CA LYS A 631 -28.37 -23.11 33.00
C LYS A 631 -27.30 -24.10 32.51
N GLU A 632 -26.07 -24.00 32.99
CA GLU A 632 -25.07 -25.05 32.84
C GLU A 632 -25.52 -26.39 33.47
N VAL A 633 -26.35 -26.37 34.52
CA VAL A 633 -26.88 -27.60 35.13
C VAL A 633 -27.87 -28.29 34.19
N GLU A 634 -28.74 -27.53 33.53
CA GLU A 634 -29.66 -28.03 32.51
C GLU A 634 -28.90 -28.65 31.33
N MET A 635 -27.79 -28.02 30.89
CA MET A 635 -26.91 -28.60 29.88
C MET A 635 -26.31 -29.94 30.31
N LEU A 636 -25.98 -30.12 31.60
CA LEU A 636 -25.45 -31.37 32.11
C LEU A 636 -26.53 -32.47 32.18
N GLU A 637 -27.74 -32.13 32.58
CA GLU A 637 -28.88 -33.04 32.55
C GLU A 637 -29.14 -33.54 31.12
N ASP A 638 -29.17 -32.63 30.15
CA ASP A 638 -29.27 -32.95 28.73
C ASP A 638 -28.09 -33.83 28.26
N LEU A 639 -26.85 -33.49 28.63
CA LEU A 639 -25.68 -34.28 28.28
C LEU A 639 -25.78 -35.73 28.77
N THR A 640 -26.23 -35.94 30.02
CA THR A 640 -26.31 -37.28 30.62
C THR A 640 -27.35 -38.18 29.99
N THR A 641 -28.33 -37.60 29.31
CA THR A 641 -29.40 -38.31 28.58
C THR A 641 -29.14 -38.38 27.07
N SER A 642 -28.25 -37.53 26.54
CA SER A 642 -27.89 -37.47 25.13
C SER A 642 -27.00 -38.62 24.64
N SER A 643 -26.99 -38.83 23.33
CA SER A 643 -26.04 -39.73 22.65
C SER A 643 -24.57 -39.33 22.83
N ARG A 644 -24.29 -38.06 23.17
CA ARG A 644 -22.92 -37.50 23.31
C ARG A 644 -22.30 -37.73 24.68
N LYS A 645 -23.03 -38.33 25.62
CA LYS A 645 -22.53 -38.66 26.97
C LYS A 645 -21.16 -39.35 26.92
N THR A 646 -21.02 -40.36 26.06
CA THR A 646 -19.81 -41.18 25.98
C THR A 646 -18.61 -40.45 25.35
N ASP A 647 -18.83 -39.32 24.67
CA ASP A 647 -17.75 -38.50 24.12
C ASP A 647 -17.11 -37.59 25.19
N LEU A 648 -17.91 -37.14 26.15
CA LEU A 648 -17.52 -36.17 27.18
C LEU A 648 -17.31 -36.78 28.56
N LEU A 649 -17.94 -37.92 28.86
CA LEU A 649 -17.82 -38.64 30.12
C LEU A 649 -17.33 -40.08 29.90
N ASP A 650 -16.58 -40.60 30.86
CA ASP A 650 -16.23 -42.01 30.93
C ASP A 650 -17.27 -42.85 31.71
N GLN A 651 -16.98 -44.13 31.88
CA GLN A 651 -17.88 -45.07 32.57
C GLN A 651 -18.01 -44.77 34.07
N THR A 652 -17.05 -44.04 34.65
CA THR A 652 -17.06 -43.62 36.07
C THR A 652 -17.74 -42.27 36.28
N GLY A 653 -18.11 -41.57 35.20
CA GLY A 653 -18.70 -40.23 35.27
C GLY A 653 -17.64 -39.11 35.34
N GLU A 654 -16.39 -39.42 35.05
CA GLU A 654 -15.29 -38.46 35.01
C GLU A 654 -15.17 -37.83 33.61
N TRP A 655 -14.62 -36.62 33.57
CA TRP A 655 -14.46 -35.83 32.35
C TRP A 655 -13.45 -36.42 31.36
N LYS A 656 -13.89 -36.65 30.12
CA LYS A 656 -13.00 -36.91 28.99
C LYS A 656 -12.49 -35.61 28.39
N TRP A 657 -11.35 -35.15 28.88
CA TRP A 657 -10.70 -33.93 28.41
C TRP A 657 -10.43 -33.87 26.90
N ALA A 658 -10.25 -35.02 26.23
CA ALA A 658 -10.11 -35.06 24.78
C ALA A 658 -11.41 -34.65 24.06
N GLY A 659 -12.58 -35.05 24.58
CA GLY A 659 -13.89 -34.63 24.09
C GLY A 659 -14.15 -33.16 24.39
N ILE A 660 -13.88 -32.72 25.63
CA ILE A 660 -14.02 -31.31 26.03
C ILE A 660 -13.18 -30.40 25.14
N ARG A 661 -11.92 -30.74 24.86
CA ARG A 661 -11.08 -29.97 23.92
C ARG A 661 -11.64 -29.89 22.51
N LYS A 662 -12.34 -30.92 22.03
CA LYS A 662 -13.03 -30.86 20.73
C LYS A 662 -14.24 -29.93 20.80
N TYR A 663 -15.02 -30.00 21.88
CA TYR A 663 -16.15 -29.11 22.12
C TYR A 663 -15.71 -27.64 22.19
N LEU A 664 -14.67 -27.31 22.96
CA LEU A 664 -14.16 -25.93 23.07
C LEU A 664 -13.69 -25.37 21.71
N LYS A 665 -13.19 -26.22 20.80
CA LYS A 665 -12.88 -25.79 19.42
C LYS A 665 -14.13 -25.42 18.63
N LEU A 666 -15.24 -26.13 18.84
CA LEU A 666 -16.54 -25.81 18.23
C LEU A 666 -17.10 -24.51 18.82
N VAL A 667 -16.96 -24.29 20.13
CA VAL A 667 -17.34 -23.03 20.78
C VAL A 667 -16.54 -21.85 20.19
N LYS A 668 -15.23 -21.99 20.04
CA LYS A 668 -14.40 -20.97 19.37
C LYS A 668 -14.85 -20.69 17.95
N ARG A 669 -15.20 -21.73 17.19
CA ARG A 669 -15.75 -21.56 15.83
C ARG A 669 -17.10 -20.83 15.85
N PHE A 670 -17.93 -21.07 16.86
CA PHE A 670 -19.18 -20.37 17.04
C PHE A 670 -18.98 -18.90 17.44
N GLU A 671 -18.01 -18.61 18.29
CA GLU A 671 -17.61 -17.23 18.60
C GLU A 671 -17.13 -16.46 17.36
N GLU A 672 -16.39 -17.10 16.45
CA GLU A 672 -16.01 -16.51 15.15
C GLU A 672 -17.25 -16.12 14.33
N PHE A 673 -18.29 -16.97 14.33
CA PHE A 673 -19.56 -16.65 13.68
C PHE A 673 -20.27 -15.48 14.37
N LEU A 674 -20.37 -15.49 15.70
CA LEU A 674 -20.99 -14.40 16.46
C LEU A 674 -20.29 -13.06 16.19
N LEU A 675 -18.96 -13.04 16.14
CA LEU A 675 -18.16 -11.85 15.85
C LEU A 675 -18.50 -11.27 14.48
N LEU A 676 -18.49 -12.11 13.44
CA LEU A 676 -18.77 -11.67 12.06
C LEU A 676 -20.23 -11.25 11.88
N LEU A 677 -21.19 -12.02 12.43
CA LEU A 677 -22.61 -11.73 12.34
C LEU A 677 -22.95 -10.42 13.06
N ALA A 678 -22.42 -10.20 14.27
CA ALA A 678 -22.59 -8.93 14.98
C ALA A 678 -22.01 -7.75 14.20
N HIS A 679 -20.82 -7.92 13.60
CA HIS A 679 -20.15 -6.86 12.84
C HIS A 679 -20.93 -6.45 11.57
N ILE A 680 -21.46 -7.44 10.85
CA ILE A 680 -22.10 -7.22 9.54
C ILE A 680 -23.56 -6.82 9.69
N THR A 681 -24.27 -7.36 10.69
CA THR A 681 -25.73 -7.21 10.81
C THR A 681 -26.16 -6.19 11.86
N GLY A 682 -25.29 -5.80 12.79
CA GLY A 682 -25.60 -4.83 13.86
C GLY A 682 -25.66 -3.36 13.41
N GLY A 683 -25.94 -3.09 12.14
CA GLY A 683 -25.93 -1.75 11.55
C GLY A 683 -24.52 -1.29 11.15
N GLN A 684 -24.08 -0.11 11.62
CA GLN A 684 -22.76 0.42 11.26
C GLN A 684 -21.65 -0.41 11.91
N PRO A 685 -20.73 -1.02 11.12
CA PRO A 685 -19.68 -1.86 11.67
C PRO A 685 -18.80 -1.10 12.68
N SER A 686 -18.57 -1.72 13.83
CA SER A 686 -17.61 -1.28 14.84
C SER A 686 -16.17 -1.46 14.36
N ARG A 687 -15.23 -0.66 14.87
CA ARG A 687 -13.81 -0.93 14.60
C ARG A 687 -13.38 -2.24 15.26
N GLY A 688 -12.31 -2.86 14.75
CA GLY A 688 -11.73 -4.07 15.31
C GLY A 688 -11.57 -4.01 16.84
N GLU A 689 -10.87 -2.98 17.34
CA GLU A 689 -10.68 -2.75 18.79
C GLU A 689 -11.99 -2.56 19.57
N GLU A 690 -13.04 -2.03 18.95
CA GLU A 690 -14.33 -1.79 19.62
C GLU A 690 -15.15 -3.09 19.73
N ILE A 691 -15.13 -3.92 18.68
CA ILE A 691 -15.88 -5.18 18.69
C ILE A 691 -15.17 -6.26 19.49
N THR A 692 -13.84 -6.32 19.42
CA THR A 692 -13.07 -7.33 20.17
C THR A 692 -12.99 -7.00 21.67
N GLY A 693 -13.30 -5.77 22.07
CA GLY A 693 -13.34 -5.34 23.46
C GLY A 693 -14.69 -5.54 24.17
N LEU A 694 -15.67 -6.20 23.54
CA LEU A 694 -17.01 -6.38 24.11
C LEU A 694 -16.99 -7.29 25.35
N ARG A 695 -17.72 -6.87 26.39
CA ARG A 695 -17.87 -7.57 27.67
C ARG A 695 -19.28 -8.12 27.88
N LEU A 696 -19.34 -9.32 28.43
CA LEU A 696 -20.54 -10.07 28.79
C LEU A 696 -21.14 -9.61 30.12
N ILE A 697 -20.26 -9.30 31.07
CA ILE A 697 -20.58 -8.94 32.45
C ILE A 697 -19.79 -7.69 32.85
N ASN A 698 -20.29 -7.00 33.88
CA ASN A 698 -19.61 -5.81 34.40
C ASN A 698 -18.25 -6.17 35.01
N GLY A 699 -17.18 -5.56 34.50
CA GLY A 699 -15.82 -5.71 35.00
C GLY A 699 -15.49 -4.76 36.16
N ILE A 700 -14.22 -4.73 36.58
CA ILE A 700 -13.76 -3.88 37.70
C ILE A 700 -13.78 -2.39 37.34
N ASN A 701 -13.30 -2.05 36.14
CA ASN A 701 -13.11 -0.67 35.70
C ASN A 701 -14.07 -0.25 34.57
N ARG A 702 -14.82 -1.19 34.00
CA ARG A 702 -15.71 -0.97 32.87
C ARG A 702 -16.89 -1.90 32.92
N ASP A 703 -18.05 -1.36 32.58
CA ASP A 703 -19.31 -2.10 32.51
C ASP A 703 -19.37 -3.03 31.29
N ARG A 704 -20.38 -3.89 31.28
CA ARG A 704 -20.69 -4.78 30.16
C ARG A 704 -21.08 -4.00 28.91
N ASN A 705 -21.04 -4.67 27.77
CA ASN A 705 -21.41 -4.08 26.47
C ASN A 705 -22.65 -4.71 25.84
N ILE A 706 -23.21 -5.76 26.42
CA ILE A 706 -24.42 -6.42 25.91
C ILE A 706 -25.58 -6.10 26.82
N PHE A 707 -26.66 -5.61 26.22
CA PHE A 707 -27.89 -5.25 26.89
C PHE A 707 -29.11 -5.80 26.16
N ILE A 708 -30.24 -5.87 26.84
CA ILE A 708 -31.55 -6.11 26.21
C ILE A 708 -32.41 -4.86 26.37
N ILE A 709 -32.88 -4.32 25.25
CA ILE A 709 -33.73 -3.12 25.20
C ILE A 709 -34.95 -3.47 24.34
N ASP A 710 -36.15 -3.35 24.90
CA ASP A 710 -37.42 -3.62 24.21
C ASP A 710 -37.46 -4.99 23.50
N GLY A 711 -36.84 -6.00 24.09
CA GLY A 711 -36.78 -7.36 23.53
C GLY A 711 -35.73 -7.57 22.44
N GLU A 712 -34.86 -6.59 22.20
CA GLU A 712 -33.76 -6.69 21.24
C GLU A 712 -32.41 -6.72 21.96
N VAL A 713 -31.47 -7.51 21.42
CA VAL A 713 -30.10 -7.53 21.93
C VAL A 713 -29.33 -6.35 21.34
N VAL A 714 -28.70 -5.57 22.22
CA VAL A 714 -27.97 -4.36 21.86
C VAL A 714 -26.52 -4.47 22.29
N LEU A 715 -25.61 -4.26 21.33
CA LEU A 715 -24.18 -4.11 21.58
C LEU A 715 -23.85 -2.63 21.71
N VAL A 716 -23.45 -2.21 22.91
CA VAL A 716 -23.12 -0.82 23.22
C VAL A 716 -21.61 -0.69 23.30
N THR A 717 -21.00 -0.07 22.28
CA THR A 717 -19.57 0.29 22.32
C THR A 717 -19.38 1.75 22.68
N GLN A 718 -18.29 2.02 23.39
CA GLN A 718 -17.83 3.38 23.67
C GLN A 718 -16.65 3.69 22.76
N TYR A 719 -16.79 4.73 21.94
CA TYR A 719 -15.76 5.09 20.97
C TYR A 719 -14.50 5.66 21.67
N HIS A 720 -13.43 4.86 21.74
CA HIS A 720 -12.22 5.21 22.50
C HIS A 720 -11.40 6.37 21.93
N LYS A 721 -11.45 6.63 20.61
CA LYS A 721 -10.66 7.73 20.02
C LYS A 721 -11.15 9.12 20.45
N SER A 722 -12.43 9.27 20.79
CA SER A 722 -12.96 10.52 21.32
C SER A 722 -12.85 10.60 22.83
N LEU A 723 -12.85 9.46 23.54
CA LEU A 723 -12.72 9.44 25.00
C LEU A 723 -11.44 10.13 25.45
N ALA A 724 -10.32 9.82 24.81
CA ALA A 724 -9.07 10.47 25.14
C ALA A 724 -9.07 11.97 24.73
N HIS A 725 -9.90 12.40 23.76
CA HIS A 725 -9.90 13.79 23.23
C HIS A 725 -10.95 14.70 23.90
N PHE A 726 -12.02 14.14 24.46
CA PHE A 726 -13.22 14.89 24.84
C PHE A 726 -13.80 14.49 26.22
N ASP A 727 -13.20 13.56 26.95
CA ASP A 727 -13.67 13.00 28.25
C ASP A 727 -15.11 12.46 28.28
N SER A 728 -15.85 12.53 27.17
CA SER A 728 -17.15 11.91 26.98
C SER A 728 -17.04 10.76 25.96
N PRO A 729 -17.27 9.49 26.35
CA PRO A 729 -17.39 8.43 25.37
C PRO A 729 -18.61 8.69 24.49
N LYS A 730 -18.43 8.68 23.17
CA LYS A 730 -19.59 8.58 22.27
C LYS A 730 -20.12 7.16 22.39
N VAL A 731 -21.30 7.02 22.98
CA VAL A 731 -22.01 5.75 23.12
C VAL A 731 -22.66 5.42 21.77
N ILE A 732 -22.36 4.23 21.23
CA ILE A 732 -22.90 3.77 19.95
C ILE A 732 -23.66 2.45 20.19
N PRO A 733 -25.00 2.49 20.28
CA PRO A 733 -25.82 1.29 20.36
C PRO A 733 -25.94 0.62 18.98
N ARG A 734 -25.86 -0.71 18.96
CA ARG A 734 -26.02 -1.55 17.77
C ARG A 734 -27.01 -2.66 18.05
N PHE A 735 -28.20 -2.55 17.49
CA PHE A 735 -29.27 -3.52 17.62
C PHE A 735 -28.99 -4.70 16.69
N LEU A 736 -29.03 -5.92 17.23
CA LEU A 736 -28.84 -7.15 16.46
C LEU A 736 -30.19 -7.65 15.92
N PRO A 737 -30.23 -8.20 14.70
CA PRO A 737 -31.43 -8.89 14.22
C PRO A 737 -31.82 -10.03 15.18
N GLY A 738 -33.12 -10.27 15.35
CA GLY A 738 -33.64 -11.21 16.35
C GLY A 738 -32.97 -12.59 16.33
N ARG A 739 -32.73 -13.17 15.14
CA ARG A 739 -32.01 -14.46 15.01
C ARG A 739 -30.60 -14.41 15.61
N ILE A 740 -29.85 -13.33 15.34
CA ILE A 740 -28.50 -13.13 15.84
C ILE A 740 -28.54 -12.83 17.35
N GLY A 741 -29.50 -12.03 17.80
CA GLY A 741 -29.73 -11.77 19.23
C GLY A 741 -29.96 -13.06 20.02
N GLN A 742 -30.77 -13.98 19.49
CA GLN A 742 -30.98 -15.30 20.11
C GLN A 742 -29.68 -16.10 20.21
N LEU A 743 -28.84 -16.12 19.17
CA LEU A 743 -27.54 -16.81 19.24
C LEU A 743 -26.65 -16.25 20.36
N PHE A 744 -26.60 -14.93 20.52
CA PHE A 744 -25.87 -14.29 21.62
C PHE A 744 -26.44 -14.67 22.98
N VAL A 745 -27.76 -14.59 23.16
CA VAL A 745 -28.40 -14.88 24.44
C VAL A 745 -28.24 -16.35 24.83
N MET A 746 -28.39 -17.28 23.87
CA MET A 746 -28.14 -18.71 24.07
C MET A 746 -26.69 -18.99 24.46
N TYR A 747 -25.73 -18.36 23.77
CA TYR A 747 -24.31 -18.43 24.13
C TYR A 747 -24.06 -18.02 25.58
N MET A 748 -24.58 -16.85 25.96
CA MET A 748 -24.31 -16.26 27.29
C MET A 748 -24.91 -17.07 28.44
N ILE A 749 -26.06 -17.71 28.20
CA ILE A 749 -26.83 -18.39 29.26
C ILE A 749 -26.44 -19.85 29.38
N TYR A 750 -26.28 -20.56 28.26
CA TYR A 750 -26.10 -22.02 28.25
C TYR A 750 -24.65 -22.44 28.01
N ILE A 751 -24.00 -21.85 27.01
CA ILE A 751 -22.68 -22.32 26.55
C ILE A 751 -21.56 -21.75 27.40
N ARG A 752 -21.54 -20.42 27.59
CA ARG A 752 -20.46 -19.72 28.28
C ARG A 752 -20.27 -20.17 29.74
N PRO A 753 -21.34 -20.31 30.56
CA PRO A 753 -21.16 -20.77 31.94
C PRO A 753 -20.59 -22.18 32.02
N LEU A 754 -20.97 -23.08 31.12
CA LEU A 754 -20.44 -24.44 31.07
C LEU A 754 -18.95 -24.45 30.66
N THR A 755 -18.57 -23.65 29.66
CA THR A 755 -17.15 -23.56 29.27
C THR A 755 -16.29 -22.94 30.35
N ASP A 756 -16.79 -21.91 31.04
CA ASP A 756 -16.09 -21.27 32.16
C ASP A 756 -15.82 -22.27 33.31
N ARG A 757 -16.75 -23.21 33.55
CA ARG A 757 -16.56 -24.30 34.53
C ARG A 757 -15.44 -25.27 34.10
N TRP A 758 -15.45 -25.72 32.85
CA TRP A 758 -14.41 -26.61 32.35
C TRP A 758 -13.02 -25.95 32.30
N GLU A 759 -12.95 -24.64 32.04
CA GLU A 759 -11.69 -23.90 32.14
C GLU A 759 -11.18 -23.82 33.59
N ALA A 760 -12.08 -23.62 34.56
CA ALA A 760 -11.73 -23.64 35.97
C ALA A 760 -11.24 -25.03 36.45
N ASP A 761 -11.96 -26.11 36.10
CA ASP A 761 -11.60 -27.50 36.45
C ASP A 761 -10.22 -27.89 35.86
N LYS A 762 -9.91 -27.39 34.65
CA LYS A 762 -8.60 -27.61 34.00
C LYS A 762 -7.46 -27.02 34.86
N TRP A 763 -7.63 -25.82 35.42
CA TRP A 763 -6.58 -25.21 36.25
C TRP A 763 -6.35 -25.96 37.55
N GLU A 764 -7.41 -26.49 38.16
CA GLU A 764 -7.31 -27.31 39.37
C GLU A 764 -6.51 -28.60 39.13
N LEU A 765 -6.67 -29.22 37.96
CA LEU A 765 -5.94 -30.44 37.58
C LEU A 765 -4.44 -30.24 37.30
N TYR A 766 -4.04 -29.09 36.77
CA TYR A 766 -2.64 -28.83 36.36
C TYR A 766 -1.83 -28.03 37.40
N GLY A 767 -2.43 -27.64 38.53
CA GLY A 767 -1.76 -26.89 39.59
C GLY A 767 -1.32 -25.47 39.17
N GLU A 768 -1.90 -24.94 38.09
CA GLU A 768 -1.67 -23.59 37.61
C GLU A 768 -2.48 -22.59 38.45
N LYS A 769 -2.04 -21.33 38.56
CA LYS A 769 -2.77 -20.30 39.31
C LYS A 769 -4.16 -20.11 38.70
N MET A 770 -5.20 -20.35 39.49
CA MET A 770 -6.59 -20.10 39.12
C MET A 770 -6.76 -18.66 38.62
N ALA A 771 -7.16 -18.49 37.36
CA ALA A 771 -7.56 -17.19 36.84
C ALA A 771 -9.09 -17.06 36.94
N PRO A 772 -9.66 -15.86 37.09
CA PRO A 772 -11.10 -15.69 36.96
C PRO A 772 -11.53 -15.87 35.49
N PRO A 773 -12.75 -16.36 35.21
CA PRO A 773 -13.31 -16.35 33.86
C PRO A 773 -13.24 -14.95 33.25
N SER A 774 -12.96 -14.89 31.94
CA SER A 774 -12.85 -13.62 31.25
C SER A 774 -14.21 -12.91 31.18
N ASP A 775 -14.24 -11.61 31.49
CA ASP A 775 -15.44 -10.79 31.28
C ASP A 775 -15.72 -10.53 29.78
N PHE A 776 -14.74 -10.81 28.90
CA PHE A 776 -14.82 -10.54 27.46
C PHE A 776 -15.47 -11.71 26.71
N ILE A 777 -16.21 -11.38 25.64
CA ILE A 777 -16.77 -12.39 24.74
C ILE A 777 -15.62 -13.14 24.05
N TRP A 778 -14.70 -12.39 23.43
CA TRP A 778 -13.59 -12.91 22.64
C TRP A 778 -12.32 -12.86 23.49
N HIS A 779 -12.02 -13.93 24.21
CA HIS A 779 -10.74 -14.05 24.92
C HIS A 779 -9.79 -14.97 24.14
N ASN A 780 -8.51 -14.61 24.12
CA ASN A 780 -7.46 -15.45 23.57
C ASN A 780 -6.49 -15.73 24.71
N GLU A 781 -6.25 -17.01 25.04
CA GLU A 781 -5.22 -17.43 26.00
C GLU A 781 -3.81 -16.92 25.59
N ALA A 782 -3.61 -16.50 24.34
CA ALA A 782 -2.32 -16.05 23.80
C ALA A 782 -1.89 -14.61 24.18
N ALA A 783 -2.76 -13.81 24.80
CA ALA A 783 -2.43 -12.43 25.17
C ALA A 783 -2.18 -12.29 26.67
N GLY A 784 -1.04 -12.80 27.13
CA GLY A 784 -0.42 -12.43 28.42
C GLY A 784 0.13 -11.01 28.43
N GLY A 785 -0.57 -10.07 27.80
CA GLY A 785 -0.25 -8.64 27.76
C GLY A 785 -1.40 -7.86 28.37
N VAL A 786 -1.13 -7.25 29.52
CA VAL A 786 -2.02 -6.35 30.26
C VAL A 786 -2.70 -5.33 29.32
N PRO A 787 -4.00 -4.98 29.53
CA PRO A 787 -4.71 -3.97 28.75
C PRO A 787 -4.08 -2.57 28.79
#